data_AF-A0A8H3BY88-F1
#
_entry.id   AF-A0A8H3BY88-F1
#
_cell.length_a   1.000
_cell.length_b   1.000
_cell.length_c   1.000
_cell.angle_alpha   90.00
_cell.angle_beta   90.00
_cell.angle_gamma   90.00
#
_symmetry.space_group_name_H-M   'P 1'
#
loop_
_entity.id
_entity.type
_entity.pdbx_description
1 polymer ?
#
loop_
_entity_poly.entity_id
_entity_poly.type
_entity_poly.pdbx_seq_one_letter_code
_entity_poly.pdbx_strand_id
1 'polypeptide(L)'
;MGEQSVGKSYCLNHFADTSFAGSAMRTTEGVWLSCTPTEKYLLVSLDFEGVHSIERSAQEDALLVLFNTAISNLVLFRNNFAMSRDIAGLFTSFQSSATVLDPNVNRGLFNSTLAIIIKDVTNADSKDIVKEFSLKFQAIVEKEKDQNFITRLHRGRIQIIPWPVINSPGFYTLFNRLHQKLDQQPFTHGTGGAFLHNLKTLMAKIKTSDWGSLDQNLAAHRAQQLMERLPNALCYGREDEGPLKNMDTDEEFPIPEHMPPLFVPEFSGASATENEALAEQTLHALIYTCGPPMHSRYQMPDTSYVEALQNRLHELLDHRLSLVQQWMSANIERFPSGNQDIRNLTGKLNTASLAMRATVRLCNLVIIAVERTTGACRHVRSPRSTRSGNHVVCRRVMGDGTCAAHLCGQEHNCSHLCEADGICQIETRPSAIQDQFSGRHESFVYTRYTQVDRRLSCVISVPPGELEHDGRHTHDTDEDVFHFCDARCPNCEYLCTLPLGHGQQLHETSHGSMITTQWVLQPDADDEDPAYELQGRKFGSGDEGAPMLCNLVCAAQGRHAHIDFCRDPGSCSNTDCEHISERMHPDPDRPKDWISHATYWARSGFKDPYSQDEQNEFLKCDVLCAGPEHEATTTTTANPSHCTLPMFHPPEPQQPAPPTGHVSRDGHAFNCQNPSRLHQAYHIVFVIDSSGSMTCTDHGPLLNTPVSARLTSNCNNRYGAVLSALYGFWLSRDTAAAVSTTQARQDAYSVITFDHYSTTRLQNDFTSTTDQLIGQLIPQMGQGGTDFQAALAMAHKALAFHSVSFGTDTYSASLRRMAEIAHEVFASAPQDVLTAARGNPCAYTNAIDSIQLADTFLGIANSLQKPRASLMNQYGSGG
;
A
#
# COMPACT_ATOMS: atom_id res chain seq x y z
N MET A 1 -4.93 5.55 -19.09
CA MET A 1 -4.85 4.25 -18.39
C MET A 1 -4.59 3.12 -19.39
N GLY A 2 -4.11 1.96 -18.91
CA GLY A 2 -3.76 0.79 -19.72
C GLY A 2 -2.43 0.17 -19.29
N GLU A 3 -2.07 -0.96 -19.90
CA GLU A 3 -0.80 -1.67 -19.64
C GLU A 3 0.44 -0.76 -19.80
N GLN A 4 1.58 -1.19 -19.29
CA GLN A 4 2.83 -0.45 -19.45
C GLN A 4 3.24 -0.38 -20.93
N SER A 5 3.89 0.73 -21.32
CA SER A 5 4.45 0.92 -22.67
C SER A 5 3.46 0.87 -23.86
N VAL A 6 2.15 1.01 -23.65
CA VAL A 6 1.14 1.09 -24.74
C VAL A 6 1.02 2.49 -25.38
N GLY A 7 1.96 3.41 -25.10
CA GLY A 7 1.97 4.78 -25.63
C GLY A 7 0.90 5.70 -25.02
N LYS A 8 0.66 5.61 -23.71
CA LYS A 8 -0.30 6.45 -22.97
C LYS A 8 0.09 7.93 -23.02
N SER A 9 1.31 8.24 -22.58
CA SER A 9 1.87 9.60 -22.54
C SER A 9 1.96 10.20 -23.95
N TYR A 10 2.36 9.41 -24.96
CA TYR A 10 2.34 9.85 -26.37
C TYR A 10 0.94 10.27 -26.82
N CYS A 11 -0.08 9.48 -26.50
CA CYS A 11 -1.47 9.78 -26.85
C CYS A 11 -1.98 11.04 -26.14
N LEU A 12 -1.66 11.19 -24.85
CA LEU A 12 -2.04 12.39 -24.08
C LEU A 12 -1.34 13.64 -24.61
N ASN A 13 -0.05 13.57 -24.94
CA ASN A 13 0.68 14.70 -25.50
C ASN A 13 0.07 15.20 -26.82
N HIS A 14 -0.36 14.29 -27.71
CA HIS A 14 -1.03 14.68 -28.96
C HIS A 14 -2.48 15.12 -28.75
N PHE A 15 -3.15 14.61 -27.73
CA PHE A 15 -4.56 14.91 -27.45
C PHE A 15 -4.75 16.18 -26.63
N ALA A 16 -3.86 16.50 -25.71
CA ALA A 16 -4.05 17.59 -24.75
C ALA A 16 -2.97 18.66 -24.83
N ASP A 17 -2.09 18.58 -25.81
CA ASP A 17 -0.94 19.47 -25.99
C ASP A 17 -0.06 19.51 -24.72
N THR A 18 0.26 18.32 -24.20
CA THR A 18 1.07 18.14 -22.99
C THR A 18 2.49 17.68 -23.30
N SER A 19 3.36 17.73 -22.29
CA SER A 19 4.79 17.38 -22.39
C SER A 19 5.20 16.26 -21.43
N PHE A 20 4.32 15.28 -21.20
CA PHE A 20 4.66 14.10 -20.40
C PHE A 20 5.85 13.35 -21.03
N ALA A 21 6.78 12.87 -20.21
CA ALA A 21 7.93 12.13 -20.69
C ALA A 21 7.48 10.84 -21.41
N GLY A 22 7.85 10.71 -22.69
CA GLY A 22 7.63 9.49 -23.46
C GLY A 22 8.93 8.71 -23.60
N SER A 23 9.00 7.48 -23.08
CA SER A 23 10.13 6.57 -23.35
C SER A 23 9.65 5.13 -23.54
N ALA A 24 10.51 4.29 -24.10
CA ALA A 24 10.31 2.85 -24.26
C ALA A 24 10.55 2.05 -22.96
N MET A 25 11.17 2.67 -21.94
CA MET A 25 11.33 2.15 -20.57
C MET A 25 10.32 2.80 -19.62
N ARG A 26 10.16 2.27 -18.40
CA ARG A 26 9.27 2.82 -17.37
C ARG A 26 9.51 4.33 -17.18
N THR A 27 8.53 5.18 -17.48
CA THR A 27 8.68 6.66 -17.39
C THR A 27 7.81 7.34 -16.36
N THR A 28 6.79 6.66 -15.85
CA THR A 28 5.74 7.32 -15.06
C THR A 28 5.60 6.56 -13.76
N GLU A 29 6.15 7.09 -12.67
CA GLU A 29 5.83 6.62 -11.31
C GLU A 29 4.64 7.42 -10.78
N GLY A 30 3.59 6.73 -10.33
CA GLY A 30 2.39 7.36 -9.77
C GLY A 30 1.49 8.04 -10.81
N VAL A 31 1.01 9.25 -10.49
CA VAL A 31 0.07 10.02 -11.32
C VAL A 31 0.62 11.40 -11.58
N TRP A 32 0.76 11.76 -12.86
CA TRP A 32 1.25 13.06 -13.29
C TRP A 32 0.10 13.91 -13.80
N LEU A 33 0.12 15.20 -13.47
CA LEU A 33 -0.93 16.15 -13.81
C LEU A 33 -0.36 17.27 -14.68
N SER A 34 -1.07 17.60 -15.76
CA SER A 34 -0.79 18.77 -16.59
C SER A 34 -2.08 19.55 -16.85
N CYS A 35 -1.96 20.87 -16.95
CA CYS A 35 -3.09 21.78 -17.18
C CYS A 35 -2.85 22.55 -18.48
N THR A 36 -3.76 22.39 -19.43
CA THR A 36 -3.73 23.09 -20.73
C THR A 36 -4.88 24.09 -20.77
N PRO A 37 -4.61 25.41 -20.73
CA PRO A 37 -5.65 26.42 -20.83
C PRO A 37 -6.23 26.43 -22.25
N THR A 38 -7.55 26.40 -22.36
CA THR A 38 -8.28 26.61 -23.63
C THR A 38 -9.13 27.87 -23.54
N GLU A 39 -9.73 28.29 -24.66
CA GLU A 39 -10.63 29.46 -24.68
C GLU A 39 -11.89 29.28 -23.80
N LYS A 40 -12.34 28.04 -23.59
CA LYS A 40 -13.64 27.74 -22.94
C LYS A 40 -13.51 27.08 -21.57
N TYR A 41 -12.44 26.34 -21.34
CA TYR A 41 -12.24 25.57 -20.12
C TYR A 41 -10.76 25.26 -19.88
N LEU A 42 -10.41 24.88 -18.65
CA LEU A 42 -9.08 24.36 -18.34
C LEU A 42 -9.06 22.84 -18.55
N LEU A 43 -8.28 22.35 -19.50
CA LEU A 43 -8.12 20.92 -19.73
C LEU A 43 -7.11 20.36 -18.72
N VAL A 44 -7.57 19.55 -17.79
CA VAL A 44 -6.69 18.84 -16.84
C VAL A 44 -6.44 17.42 -17.35
N SER A 45 -5.17 17.10 -17.61
CA SER A 45 -4.73 15.79 -18.08
C SER A 45 -4.00 15.04 -16.97
N LEU A 46 -4.41 13.80 -16.75
CA LEU A 46 -3.79 12.91 -15.76
C LEU A 46 -3.14 11.73 -16.50
N ASP A 47 -1.80 11.65 -16.44
CA ASP A 47 -1.06 10.49 -16.93
C ASP A 47 -0.79 9.53 -15.77
N PHE A 48 -1.44 8.38 -15.85
CA PHE A 48 -1.32 7.31 -14.87
C PHE A 48 -0.26 6.32 -15.34
N GLU A 49 0.55 5.86 -14.40
CA GLU A 49 1.39 4.68 -14.59
C GLU A 49 0.59 3.47 -15.12
N GLY A 50 1.29 2.55 -15.80
CA GLY A 50 0.65 1.34 -16.34
C GLY A 50 0.07 0.44 -15.23
N VAL A 51 -1.18 0.03 -15.39
CA VAL A 51 -1.86 -0.92 -14.48
C VAL A 51 -1.25 -2.31 -14.67
N HIS A 52 -1.19 -3.14 -13.62
CA HIS A 52 -0.47 -4.43 -13.56
C HIS A 52 1.06 -4.30 -13.63
N SER A 53 1.64 -3.29 -12.96
CA SER A 53 3.10 -3.28 -12.76
C SER A 53 3.48 -4.36 -11.74
N ILE A 54 4.64 -5.01 -11.95
CA ILE A 54 5.13 -6.12 -11.12
C ILE A 54 5.34 -5.71 -9.65
N GLU A 55 5.48 -4.41 -9.41
CA GLU A 55 5.80 -3.82 -8.09
C GLU A 55 4.57 -3.37 -7.30
N ARG A 56 3.33 -3.53 -7.83
CA ARG A 56 2.11 -3.08 -7.15
C ARG A 56 1.15 -4.21 -6.85
N SER A 57 0.52 -4.10 -5.69
CA SER A 57 -0.55 -5.00 -5.25
C SER A 57 -1.82 -4.78 -6.08
N ALA A 58 -2.67 -5.81 -6.16
CA ALA A 58 -4.00 -5.69 -6.77
C ALA A 58 -4.86 -4.60 -6.11
N GLN A 59 -4.62 -4.32 -4.82
CA GLN A 59 -5.29 -3.25 -4.10
C GLN A 59 -4.84 -1.86 -4.59
N GLU A 60 -3.55 -1.63 -4.79
CA GLU A 60 -3.03 -0.36 -5.30
C GLU A 60 -3.54 -0.09 -6.73
N ASP A 61 -3.58 -1.12 -7.57
CA ASP A 61 -4.18 -1.02 -8.90
C ASP A 61 -5.67 -0.66 -8.83
N ALA A 62 -6.43 -1.28 -7.91
CA ALA A 62 -7.84 -0.94 -7.69
C ALA A 62 -8.00 0.50 -7.16
N LEU A 63 -7.12 1.00 -6.30
CA LEU A 63 -7.18 2.38 -5.80
C LEU A 63 -6.81 3.40 -6.87
N LEU A 64 -5.86 3.09 -7.76
CA LEU A 64 -5.52 3.94 -8.90
C LEU A 64 -6.68 4.01 -9.91
N VAL A 65 -7.32 2.88 -10.19
CA VAL A 65 -8.53 2.83 -11.03
C VAL A 65 -9.66 3.62 -10.38
N LEU A 66 -9.88 3.46 -9.07
CA LEU A 66 -10.87 4.22 -8.33
C LEU A 66 -10.60 5.73 -8.43
N PHE A 67 -9.37 6.16 -8.16
CA PHE A 67 -8.98 7.57 -8.23
C PHE A 67 -9.20 8.17 -9.61
N ASN A 68 -8.77 7.47 -10.66
CA ASN A 68 -8.92 7.91 -12.04
C ASN A 68 -10.40 8.06 -12.45
N THR A 69 -11.18 7.01 -12.20
CA THR A 69 -12.59 6.96 -12.62
C THR A 69 -13.48 7.92 -11.82
N ALA A 70 -13.14 8.17 -10.56
CA ALA A 70 -13.87 9.08 -9.69
C ALA A 70 -13.78 10.54 -10.15
N ILE A 71 -12.59 11.02 -10.51
CA ILE A 71 -12.36 12.45 -10.79
C ILE A 71 -12.52 12.83 -12.27
N SER A 72 -12.32 11.88 -13.19
CA SER A 72 -12.22 12.16 -14.62
C SER A 72 -13.57 12.36 -15.32
N ASN A 73 -13.57 13.15 -16.40
CA ASN A 73 -14.68 13.25 -17.37
C ASN A 73 -14.50 12.25 -18.53
N LEU A 74 -13.26 12.00 -18.94
CA LEU A 74 -12.95 11.07 -20.01
C LEU A 74 -11.78 10.19 -19.57
N VAL A 75 -11.99 8.87 -19.55
CA VAL A 75 -10.94 7.90 -19.27
C VAL A 75 -10.53 7.24 -20.58
N LEU A 76 -9.31 7.50 -21.02
CA LEU A 76 -8.71 6.81 -22.17
C LEU A 76 -8.02 5.53 -21.67
N PHE A 77 -8.56 4.38 -22.03
CA PHE A 77 -7.97 3.07 -21.73
C PHE A 77 -7.33 2.49 -22.99
N ARG A 78 -6.00 2.54 -23.11
CA ARG A 78 -5.28 1.96 -24.26
C ARG A 78 -4.95 0.49 -24.00
N ASN A 79 -5.25 -0.37 -24.98
CA ASN A 79 -4.93 -1.80 -24.94
C ASN A 79 -4.39 -2.31 -26.30
N ASN A 80 -3.64 -3.43 -26.28
CA ASN A 80 -3.10 -4.10 -27.45
C ASN A 80 -3.87 -5.40 -27.77
N PHE A 81 -4.65 -5.39 -28.85
CA PHE A 81 -5.52 -6.52 -29.22
C PHE A 81 -4.76 -7.80 -29.57
N ALA A 82 -3.56 -7.69 -30.14
CA ALA A 82 -2.81 -8.87 -30.59
C ALA A 82 -2.30 -9.75 -29.43
N MET A 83 -2.20 -9.20 -28.21
CA MET A 83 -1.55 -9.86 -27.06
C MET A 83 -2.51 -10.19 -25.91
N SER A 84 -3.61 -9.42 -25.72
CA SER A 84 -4.52 -9.66 -24.59
C SER A 84 -5.71 -10.56 -24.97
N ARG A 85 -5.57 -11.86 -24.71
CA ARG A 85 -6.72 -12.80 -24.75
C ARG A 85 -7.57 -12.75 -23.48
N ASP A 86 -7.02 -12.25 -22.37
CA ASP A 86 -7.70 -12.15 -21.07
C ASP A 86 -8.29 -10.76 -20.83
N ILE A 87 -9.40 -10.50 -21.52
CA ILE A 87 -10.20 -9.28 -21.35
C ILE A 87 -10.88 -9.25 -19.96
N ALA A 88 -11.14 -10.40 -19.34
CA ALA A 88 -11.76 -10.46 -18.02
C ALA A 88 -10.79 -9.99 -16.94
N GLY A 89 -9.54 -10.47 -16.96
CA GLY A 89 -8.47 -10.03 -16.06
C GLY A 89 -8.20 -8.53 -16.12
N LEU A 90 -8.24 -7.93 -17.33
CA LEU A 90 -8.03 -6.49 -17.54
C LEU A 90 -9.02 -5.59 -16.80
N PHE A 91 -10.24 -6.07 -16.55
CA PHE A 91 -11.30 -5.30 -15.89
C PHE A 91 -11.53 -5.73 -14.44
N THR A 92 -10.78 -6.70 -13.92
CA THR A 92 -10.87 -7.12 -12.52
C THR A 92 -10.62 -5.92 -11.60
N SER A 93 -9.59 -5.11 -11.85
CA SER A 93 -9.32 -3.91 -11.04
C SER A 93 -10.48 -2.91 -11.08
N PHE A 94 -11.11 -2.71 -12.25
CA PHE A 94 -12.30 -1.85 -12.36
C PHE A 94 -13.49 -2.39 -11.58
N GLN A 95 -13.71 -3.71 -11.63
CA GLN A 95 -14.80 -4.34 -10.89
C GLN A 95 -14.56 -4.30 -9.39
N SER A 96 -13.32 -4.53 -8.93
CA SER A 96 -12.94 -4.39 -7.52
C SER A 96 -13.08 -2.96 -7.02
N SER A 97 -12.78 -1.94 -7.84
CA SER A 97 -13.00 -0.53 -7.47
C SER A 97 -14.48 -0.17 -7.36
N ALA A 98 -15.35 -0.83 -8.13
CA ALA A 98 -16.77 -0.49 -8.19
C ALA A 98 -17.50 -0.66 -6.85
N THR A 99 -16.99 -1.53 -5.97
CA THR A 99 -17.59 -1.82 -4.66
C THR A 99 -17.10 -0.90 -3.54
N VAL A 100 -16.05 -0.11 -3.77
CA VAL A 100 -15.36 0.65 -2.70
C VAL A 100 -16.09 1.95 -2.33
N LEU A 101 -16.32 2.83 -3.31
CA LEU A 101 -17.09 4.06 -3.13
C LEU A 101 -18.48 3.91 -3.75
N ASP A 102 -19.52 4.31 -3.03
CA ASP A 102 -20.87 4.36 -3.57
C ASP A 102 -21.07 5.61 -4.44
N PRO A 103 -21.29 5.45 -5.77
CA PRO A 103 -21.55 6.57 -6.67
C PRO A 103 -22.87 7.30 -6.35
N ASN A 104 -23.83 6.63 -5.71
CA ASN A 104 -25.13 7.23 -5.38
C ASN A 104 -25.03 8.24 -4.23
N VAL A 105 -24.12 7.97 -3.29
CA VAL A 105 -23.77 8.87 -2.18
C VAL A 105 -22.87 10.01 -2.66
N ASN A 106 -22.01 9.74 -3.65
CA ASN A 106 -21.01 10.68 -4.16
C ASN A 106 -21.33 11.13 -5.59
N ARG A 107 -22.47 11.79 -5.79
CA ARG A 107 -22.99 12.12 -7.13
C ARG A 107 -22.10 13.05 -7.96
N GLY A 108 -21.19 13.79 -7.31
CA GLY A 108 -20.16 14.60 -7.97
C GLY A 108 -19.02 13.77 -8.58
N LEU A 109 -18.83 12.53 -8.15
CA LEU A 109 -17.83 11.60 -8.66
C LEU A 109 -18.41 10.67 -9.73
N PHE A 110 -17.52 9.93 -10.41
CA PHE A 110 -17.88 8.87 -11.36
C PHE A 110 -18.74 9.37 -12.51
N ASN A 111 -18.34 10.49 -13.11
CA ASN A 111 -19.01 11.11 -14.25
C ASN A 111 -18.31 10.80 -15.58
N SER A 112 -17.31 9.91 -15.57
CA SER A 112 -16.46 9.65 -16.72
C SER A 112 -17.18 8.89 -17.84
N THR A 113 -16.78 9.16 -19.07
CA THR A 113 -16.95 8.25 -20.20
C THR A 113 -15.70 7.40 -20.35
N LEU A 114 -15.85 6.07 -20.43
CA LEU A 114 -14.74 5.15 -20.67
C LEU A 114 -14.55 4.95 -22.19
N ALA A 115 -13.44 5.44 -22.72
CA ALA A 115 -13.04 5.21 -24.11
C ALA A 115 -11.92 4.17 -24.17
N ILE A 116 -12.27 2.97 -24.63
CA ILE A 116 -11.36 1.84 -24.82
C ILE A 116 -10.74 1.97 -26.21
N ILE A 117 -9.46 2.31 -26.24
CA ILE A 117 -8.67 2.50 -27.43
C ILE A 117 -7.89 1.23 -27.71
N ILE A 118 -8.21 0.58 -28.82
CA ILE A 118 -7.55 -0.64 -29.25
C ILE A 118 -6.53 -0.25 -30.31
N LYS A 119 -5.23 -0.35 -29.99
CA LYS A 119 -4.17 0.13 -30.89
C LYS A 119 -3.87 -0.84 -32.04
N ASP A 120 -3.27 -0.31 -33.09
CA ASP A 120 -2.72 -1.06 -34.24
C ASP A 120 -3.75 -1.93 -34.98
N VAL A 121 -4.99 -1.45 -35.07
CA VAL A 121 -6.09 -2.17 -35.73
C VAL A 121 -6.08 -1.91 -37.23
N THR A 122 -6.16 -2.98 -38.04
CA THR A 122 -6.35 -2.86 -39.49
C THR A 122 -7.81 -2.55 -39.82
N ASN A 123 -8.06 -1.95 -41.00
CA ASN A 123 -9.44 -1.65 -41.43
C ASN A 123 -10.31 -2.91 -41.59
N ALA A 124 -9.71 -4.07 -41.86
CA ALA A 124 -10.42 -5.34 -41.99
C ALA A 124 -10.95 -5.83 -40.64
N ASP A 125 -10.13 -5.72 -39.59
CA ASP A 125 -10.43 -6.30 -38.26
C ASP A 125 -11.30 -5.38 -37.38
N SER A 126 -11.43 -4.10 -37.76
CA SER A 126 -12.11 -3.07 -36.97
C SER A 126 -13.52 -3.46 -36.50
N LYS A 127 -14.34 -4.03 -37.40
CA LYS A 127 -15.73 -4.41 -37.07
C LYS A 127 -15.79 -5.62 -36.13
N ASP A 128 -14.93 -6.60 -36.36
CA ASP A 128 -14.93 -7.84 -35.61
C ASP A 128 -14.45 -7.60 -34.17
N ILE A 129 -13.45 -6.74 -34.00
CA ILE A 129 -12.94 -6.32 -32.68
C ILE A 129 -14.04 -5.61 -31.88
N VAL A 130 -14.74 -4.65 -32.49
CA VAL A 130 -15.84 -3.94 -31.80
C VAL A 130 -16.93 -4.93 -31.37
N LYS A 131 -17.27 -5.88 -32.22
CA LYS A 131 -18.26 -6.92 -31.93
C LYS A 131 -17.81 -7.81 -30.77
N GLU A 132 -16.55 -8.25 -30.75
CA GLU A 132 -16.01 -9.09 -29.68
C GLU A 132 -16.06 -8.41 -28.32
N PHE A 133 -15.56 -7.17 -28.21
CA PHE A 133 -15.60 -6.43 -26.95
C PHE A 133 -17.03 -6.17 -26.49
N SER A 134 -17.95 -5.87 -27.42
CA SER A 134 -19.37 -5.67 -27.10
C SER A 134 -20.00 -6.92 -26.49
N LEU A 135 -19.73 -8.10 -27.05
CA LEU A 135 -20.24 -9.38 -26.51
C LEU A 135 -19.67 -9.69 -25.12
N LYS A 136 -18.39 -9.41 -24.89
CA LYS A 136 -17.75 -9.63 -23.59
C LYS A 136 -18.29 -8.69 -22.51
N PHE A 137 -18.54 -7.42 -22.83
CA PHE A 137 -19.20 -6.51 -21.88
C PHE A 137 -20.64 -6.89 -21.63
N GLN A 138 -21.37 -7.37 -22.63
CA GLN A 138 -22.72 -7.86 -22.44
C GLN A 138 -22.75 -9.01 -21.41
N ALA A 139 -21.81 -9.96 -21.48
CA ALA A 139 -21.69 -11.02 -20.48
C ALA A 139 -21.43 -10.49 -19.06
N ILE A 140 -20.59 -9.45 -18.91
CA ILE A 140 -20.33 -8.79 -17.61
C ILE A 140 -21.60 -8.11 -17.09
N VAL A 141 -22.31 -7.37 -17.93
CA VAL A 141 -23.57 -6.69 -17.57
C VAL A 141 -24.66 -7.69 -17.19
N GLU A 142 -24.76 -8.82 -17.92
CA GLU A 142 -25.72 -9.89 -17.62
C GLU A 142 -25.43 -10.58 -16.28
N LYS A 143 -24.15 -10.80 -15.97
CA LYS A 143 -23.69 -11.44 -14.73
C LYS A 143 -23.86 -10.53 -13.51
N GLU A 144 -23.33 -9.30 -13.58
CA GLU A 144 -23.20 -8.40 -12.43
C GLU A 144 -24.36 -7.39 -12.31
N LYS A 145 -25.25 -7.31 -13.32
CA LYS A 145 -26.38 -6.36 -13.38
C LYS A 145 -25.92 -4.93 -13.07
N ASP A 146 -26.69 -4.15 -12.33
CA ASP A 146 -26.38 -2.75 -12.01
C ASP A 146 -25.14 -2.56 -11.11
N GLN A 147 -24.51 -3.65 -10.64
CA GLN A 147 -23.29 -3.61 -9.83
C GLN A 147 -22.01 -3.64 -10.67
N ASN A 148 -22.12 -3.71 -12.00
CA ASN A 148 -20.95 -3.68 -12.88
C ASN A 148 -20.25 -2.30 -12.86
N PHE A 149 -18.93 -2.31 -13.07
CA PHE A 149 -18.12 -1.10 -13.10
C PHE A 149 -18.55 -0.08 -14.19
N ILE A 150 -19.12 -0.54 -15.31
CA ILE A 150 -19.55 0.35 -16.40
C ILE A 150 -20.69 1.24 -15.92
N THR A 151 -21.64 0.66 -15.18
CA THR A 151 -22.81 1.35 -14.65
C THR A 151 -22.41 2.21 -13.46
N ARG A 152 -21.61 1.66 -12.53
CA ARG A 152 -21.22 2.35 -11.29
C ARG A 152 -20.17 3.45 -11.50
N LEU A 153 -19.09 3.17 -12.24
CA LEU A 153 -17.95 4.10 -12.36
C LEU A 153 -18.07 5.06 -13.56
N HIS A 154 -18.85 4.67 -14.58
CA HIS A 154 -18.92 5.40 -15.86
C HIS A 154 -20.36 5.77 -16.28
N ARG A 155 -21.37 5.54 -15.43
CA ARG A 155 -22.79 5.82 -15.72
C ARG A 155 -23.28 5.20 -17.03
N GLY A 156 -22.80 4.00 -17.35
CA GLY A 156 -23.14 3.29 -18.58
C GLY A 156 -22.45 3.84 -19.84
N ARG A 157 -21.58 4.84 -19.73
CA ARG A 157 -20.94 5.53 -20.86
C ARG A 157 -19.64 4.84 -21.25
N ILE A 158 -19.72 3.88 -22.17
CA ILE A 158 -18.56 3.15 -22.71
C ILE A 158 -18.48 3.31 -24.23
N GLN A 159 -17.25 3.39 -24.75
CA GLN A 159 -16.98 3.48 -26.18
C GLN A 159 -15.77 2.65 -26.56
N ILE A 160 -15.91 1.83 -27.60
CA ILE A 160 -14.81 1.03 -28.15
C ILE A 160 -14.33 1.74 -29.42
N ILE A 161 -13.05 2.09 -29.46
CA ILE A 161 -12.43 2.88 -30.52
C ILE A 161 -11.26 2.07 -31.12
N PRO A 162 -11.48 1.41 -32.26
CA PRO A 162 -10.39 0.78 -33.02
C PRO A 162 -9.50 1.86 -33.59
N TRP A 163 -8.24 1.88 -33.16
CA TRP A 163 -7.27 2.88 -33.57
C TRP A 163 -6.35 2.30 -34.65
N PRO A 164 -6.27 2.94 -35.83
CA PRO A 164 -5.40 2.52 -36.91
C PRO A 164 -3.93 2.42 -36.50
N VAL A 165 -3.14 1.69 -37.28
CA VAL A 165 -1.67 1.62 -37.13
C VAL A 165 -1.04 3.01 -37.28
N ILE A 166 0.00 3.29 -36.49
CA ILE A 166 0.85 4.48 -36.62
C ILE A 166 1.35 4.58 -38.06
N ASN A 167 1.20 5.76 -38.69
CA ASN A 167 1.46 6.09 -40.11
C ASN A 167 0.30 5.88 -41.10
N SER A 168 -0.85 5.35 -40.67
CA SER A 168 -2.03 5.36 -41.53
C SER A 168 -2.63 6.79 -41.66
N PRO A 169 -3.23 7.16 -42.82
CA PRO A 169 -3.81 8.50 -43.02
C PRO A 169 -4.89 8.86 -41.99
N GLY A 170 -5.58 7.85 -41.45
CA GLY A 170 -6.65 8.02 -40.47
C GLY A 170 -6.18 8.18 -39.02
N PHE A 171 -4.92 7.87 -38.69
CA PHE A 171 -4.42 7.82 -37.32
C PHE A 171 -4.66 9.12 -36.54
N TYR A 172 -4.26 10.25 -37.11
CA TYR A 172 -4.38 11.55 -36.44
C TYR A 172 -5.80 12.11 -36.43
N THR A 173 -6.66 11.69 -37.36
CA THR A 173 -8.06 12.16 -37.42
C THR A 173 -8.89 11.74 -36.21
N LEU A 174 -8.47 10.68 -35.50
CA LEU A 174 -9.15 10.18 -34.31
C LEU A 174 -8.97 11.09 -33.09
N PHE A 175 -7.85 11.82 -32.97
CA PHE A 175 -7.67 12.82 -31.92
C PHE A 175 -8.76 13.90 -32.01
N ASN A 176 -9.05 14.38 -33.22
CA ASN A 176 -10.13 15.34 -33.46
C ASN A 176 -11.50 14.79 -33.05
N ARG A 177 -11.76 13.50 -33.30
CA ARG A 177 -13.01 12.84 -32.86
C ARG A 177 -13.09 12.71 -31.35
N LEU A 178 -11.99 12.41 -30.67
CA LEU A 178 -11.94 12.39 -29.21
C LEU A 178 -12.21 13.79 -28.64
N HIS A 179 -11.64 14.85 -29.24
CA HIS A 179 -11.87 16.22 -28.80
C HIS A 179 -13.33 16.61 -28.91
N GLN A 180 -13.94 16.36 -30.06
CA GLN A 180 -15.37 16.62 -30.27
C GLN A 180 -16.24 15.90 -29.22
N LYS A 181 -15.86 14.69 -28.81
CA LYS A 181 -16.57 13.96 -27.76
C LYS A 181 -16.33 14.52 -26.39
N LEU A 182 -15.13 14.98 -26.08
CA LEU A 182 -14.81 15.67 -24.82
C LEU A 182 -15.61 16.97 -24.71
N ASP A 183 -15.65 17.76 -25.79
CA ASP A 183 -16.38 19.04 -25.86
C ASP A 183 -17.90 18.88 -25.70
N GLN A 184 -18.44 17.70 -26.03
CA GLN A 184 -19.85 17.37 -25.86
C GLN A 184 -20.20 16.95 -24.43
N GLN A 185 -19.21 16.69 -23.57
CA GLN A 185 -19.48 16.25 -22.22
C GLN A 185 -19.91 17.40 -21.32
N PRO A 186 -20.81 17.16 -20.35
CA PRO A 186 -21.12 18.15 -19.34
C PRO A 186 -19.92 18.36 -18.42
N PHE A 187 -19.71 19.61 -17.97
CA PHE A 187 -18.72 19.93 -16.96
C PHE A 187 -19.08 19.27 -15.62
N THR A 188 -18.15 18.48 -15.08
CA THR A 188 -18.32 17.88 -13.74
C THR A 188 -17.80 18.81 -12.65
N HIS A 189 -16.75 19.57 -12.94
CA HIS A 189 -16.14 20.51 -12.00
C HIS A 189 -16.32 21.92 -12.54
N GLY A 190 -17.08 22.75 -11.80
CA GLY A 190 -17.44 24.09 -12.26
C GLY A 190 -16.29 25.09 -12.24
N THR A 191 -15.33 24.92 -11.33
CA THR A 191 -14.18 25.82 -11.16
C THR A 191 -12.90 25.05 -10.81
N GLY A 192 -11.74 25.67 -11.04
CA GLY A 192 -10.45 25.08 -10.70
C GLY A 192 -10.26 24.84 -9.20
N GLY A 193 -10.70 25.78 -8.34
CA GLY A 193 -10.64 25.62 -6.89
C GLY A 193 -11.56 24.49 -6.38
N ALA A 194 -12.75 24.35 -6.98
CA ALA A 194 -13.65 23.25 -6.69
C ALA A 194 -13.05 21.89 -7.06
N PHE A 195 -12.48 21.79 -8.27
CA PHE A 195 -11.75 20.61 -8.71
C PHE A 195 -10.61 20.25 -7.76
N LEU A 196 -9.77 21.22 -7.39
CA LEU A 196 -8.64 21.00 -6.50
C LEU A 196 -9.06 20.53 -5.11
N HIS A 197 -10.14 21.11 -4.56
CA HIS A 197 -10.68 20.67 -3.27
C HIS A 197 -11.20 19.23 -3.36
N ASN A 198 -11.96 18.89 -4.41
CA ASN A 198 -12.44 17.53 -4.65
C ASN A 198 -11.29 16.53 -4.80
N LEU A 199 -10.25 16.88 -5.58
CA LEU A 199 -9.07 16.07 -5.81
C LEU A 199 -8.34 15.77 -4.49
N LYS A 200 -8.02 16.80 -3.71
CA LYS A 200 -7.32 16.67 -2.43
C LYS A 200 -8.12 15.83 -1.42
N THR A 201 -9.41 16.08 -1.30
CA THR A 201 -10.27 15.32 -0.36
C THR A 201 -10.42 13.87 -0.81
N LEU A 202 -10.53 13.60 -2.11
CA LEU A 202 -10.55 12.24 -2.63
C LEU A 202 -9.24 11.50 -2.34
N MET A 203 -8.09 12.14 -2.55
CA MET A 203 -6.77 11.57 -2.22
C MET A 203 -6.66 11.26 -0.72
N ALA A 204 -7.10 12.18 0.14
CA ALA A 204 -7.11 11.96 1.58
C ALA A 204 -8.00 10.77 1.97
N LYS A 205 -9.22 10.69 1.42
CA LYS A 205 -10.15 9.58 1.67
C LYS A 205 -9.59 8.24 1.22
N ILE A 206 -8.98 8.17 0.03
CA ILE A 206 -8.31 6.95 -0.45
C ILE A 206 -7.17 6.56 0.48
N LYS A 207 -6.36 7.52 0.93
CA LYS A 207 -5.21 7.26 1.81
C LYS A 207 -5.64 6.75 3.19
N THR A 208 -6.78 7.22 3.71
CA THR A 208 -7.32 6.82 5.02
C THR A 208 -8.36 5.70 4.92
N SER A 209 -8.61 5.15 3.72
CA SER A 209 -9.69 4.19 3.46
C SER A 209 -11.06 4.65 3.98
N ASP A 210 -11.36 5.95 3.90
CA ASP A 210 -12.65 6.53 4.29
C ASP A 210 -13.60 6.55 3.09
N TRP A 211 -14.58 5.65 3.09
CA TRP A 211 -15.58 5.51 2.02
C TRP A 211 -16.90 6.25 2.27
N GLY A 212 -16.95 7.08 3.32
CA GLY A 212 -18.10 7.94 3.63
C GLY A 212 -18.36 9.02 2.57
N SER A 213 -19.35 9.89 2.80
CA SER A 213 -19.71 10.95 1.85
C SER A 213 -18.56 11.95 1.64
N LEU A 214 -18.16 12.17 0.39
CA LEU A 214 -17.20 13.21 0.00
C LEU A 214 -17.78 14.61 0.30
N ASP A 215 -19.06 14.83 -0.02
CA ASP A 215 -19.71 16.13 0.15
C ASP A 215 -19.76 16.56 1.62
N GLN A 216 -19.92 15.61 2.55
CA GLN A 216 -19.85 15.90 3.99
C GLN A 216 -18.44 16.35 4.40
N ASN A 217 -17.40 15.64 3.97
CA ASN A 217 -16.01 16.01 4.27
C ASN A 217 -15.62 17.36 3.66
N LEU A 218 -16.05 17.63 2.42
CA LEU A 218 -15.81 18.91 1.75
C LEU A 218 -16.51 20.07 2.48
N ALA A 219 -17.75 19.86 2.93
CA ALA A 219 -18.50 20.86 3.69
C ALA A 219 -17.88 21.12 5.06
N ALA A 220 -17.47 20.07 5.78
CA ALA A 220 -16.78 20.19 7.07
C ALA A 220 -15.46 20.96 6.94
N HIS A 221 -14.63 20.58 5.96
CA HIS A 221 -13.36 21.27 5.71
C HIS A 221 -13.58 22.73 5.29
N ARG A 222 -14.55 23.02 4.41
CA ARG A 222 -14.89 24.41 4.06
C ARG A 222 -15.35 25.20 5.28
N ALA A 223 -16.22 24.63 6.11
CA ALA A 223 -16.73 25.29 7.30
C ALA A 223 -15.60 25.62 8.29
N GLN A 224 -14.64 24.70 8.48
CA GLN A 224 -13.45 24.95 9.29
C GLN A 224 -12.62 26.11 8.74
N GLN A 225 -12.29 26.09 7.45
CA GLN A 225 -11.51 27.17 6.82
C GLN A 225 -12.18 28.54 6.97
N LEU A 226 -13.50 28.60 6.81
CA LEU A 226 -14.26 29.85 7.00
C LEU A 226 -14.29 30.25 8.47
N MET A 227 -14.43 29.30 9.40
CA MET A 227 -14.44 29.56 10.84
C MET A 227 -13.11 30.15 11.32
N GLU A 228 -11.97 29.65 10.83
CA GLU A 228 -10.64 30.17 11.15
C GLU A 228 -10.45 31.62 10.70
N ARG A 229 -11.08 32.02 9.58
CA ARG A 229 -10.95 33.35 8.97
C ARG A 229 -12.03 34.33 9.38
N LEU A 230 -13.14 33.83 9.91
CA LEU A 230 -14.30 34.60 10.35
C LEU A 230 -13.96 35.73 11.34
N PRO A 231 -13.05 35.56 12.33
CA PRO A 231 -12.70 36.65 13.25
C PRO A 231 -12.12 37.87 12.53
N ASN A 232 -11.17 37.65 11.62
CA ASN A 232 -10.55 38.73 10.85
C ASN A 232 -11.51 39.32 9.81
N ALA A 233 -12.32 38.48 9.17
CA ALA A 233 -13.38 38.95 8.26
C ALA A 233 -14.36 39.89 8.99
N LEU A 234 -14.78 39.56 10.21
CA LEU A 234 -15.69 40.40 11.01
C LEU A 234 -14.98 41.64 11.58
N CYS A 235 -13.73 41.53 12.01
CA CYS A 235 -12.96 42.62 12.61
C CYS A 235 -12.48 43.66 11.59
N TYR A 236 -12.04 43.23 10.41
CA TYR A 236 -11.40 44.09 9.40
C TYR A 236 -12.07 44.09 8.02
N GLY A 237 -12.99 43.17 7.74
CA GLY A 237 -13.60 43.04 6.40
C GLY A 237 -12.65 42.41 5.37
N ARG A 238 -11.59 41.75 5.85
CA ARG A 238 -10.52 41.14 5.06
C ARG A 238 -9.89 39.97 5.82
N GLU A 239 -9.13 39.15 5.13
CA GLU A 239 -8.28 38.10 5.72
C GLU A 239 -6.88 38.66 6.03
N ASP A 240 -6.04 37.88 6.72
CA ASP A 240 -4.65 38.29 7.02
C ASP A 240 -3.80 38.47 5.76
N GLU A 241 -4.07 37.66 4.73
CA GLU A 241 -3.30 37.61 3.48
C GLU A 241 -3.82 38.58 2.40
N GLY A 242 -4.97 39.24 2.61
CA GLY A 242 -5.55 40.12 1.59
C GLY A 242 -7.08 40.26 1.68
N PRO A 243 -7.73 40.68 0.57
CA PRO A 243 -9.18 40.82 0.55
C PRO A 243 -9.88 39.47 0.73
N LEU A 244 -11.14 39.50 1.16
CA LEU A 244 -11.96 38.29 1.19
C LEU A 244 -12.11 37.75 -0.24
N LYS A 245 -11.94 36.44 -0.43
CA LYS A 245 -12.03 35.81 -1.75
C LYS A 245 -13.05 34.68 -1.79
N ASN A 246 -13.56 34.42 -2.99
CA ASN A 246 -14.24 33.17 -3.28
C ASN A 246 -13.17 32.07 -3.38
N MET A 247 -13.23 31.09 -2.49
CA MET A 247 -12.23 30.03 -2.37
C MET A 247 -12.31 28.99 -3.50
N ASP A 248 -13.29 29.09 -4.40
CA ASP A 248 -13.45 28.22 -5.56
C ASP A 248 -13.03 28.90 -6.88
N THR A 249 -13.23 30.23 -7.01
CA THR A 249 -12.87 31.00 -8.21
C THR A 249 -11.65 31.88 -8.04
N ASP A 250 -11.19 32.10 -6.81
CA ASP A 250 -10.17 33.07 -6.42
C ASP A 250 -10.55 34.55 -6.70
N GLU A 251 -11.82 34.81 -6.99
CA GLU A 251 -12.34 36.17 -7.20
C GLU A 251 -12.43 36.95 -5.89
N GLU A 252 -12.01 38.21 -5.93
CA GLU A 252 -11.96 39.08 -4.76
C GLU A 252 -13.30 39.79 -4.53
N PHE A 253 -13.69 39.91 -3.26
CA PHE A 253 -14.85 40.71 -2.87
C PHE A 253 -14.44 42.18 -2.74
N PRO A 254 -15.19 43.12 -3.36
CA PRO A 254 -14.85 44.53 -3.32
C PRO A 254 -14.96 45.07 -1.89
N ILE A 255 -13.87 45.67 -1.40
CA ILE A 255 -13.84 46.32 -0.08
C ILE A 255 -14.01 47.83 -0.28
N PRO A 256 -14.91 48.50 0.47
CA PRO A 256 -14.96 49.96 0.51
C PRO A 256 -13.61 50.57 0.94
N GLU A 257 -13.19 51.67 0.30
CA GLU A 257 -11.88 52.31 0.54
C GLU A 257 -11.60 52.69 2.01
N HIS A 258 -12.66 52.86 2.83
CA HIS A 258 -12.52 53.16 4.25
C HIS A 258 -13.41 52.27 5.12
N MET A 259 -12.80 51.30 5.80
CA MET A 259 -13.49 50.38 6.69
C MET A 259 -12.72 50.24 8.01
N PRO A 260 -13.15 50.92 9.09
CA PRO A 260 -12.44 50.86 10.37
C PRO A 260 -12.60 49.49 11.05
N PRO A 261 -11.69 49.15 11.97
CA PRO A 261 -11.77 47.91 12.72
C PRO A 261 -12.97 47.91 13.68
N LEU A 262 -13.61 46.75 13.84
CA LEU A 262 -14.72 46.52 14.75
C LEU A 262 -14.35 45.46 15.79
N PHE A 263 -14.82 45.63 17.02
CA PHE A 263 -14.58 44.65 18.07
C PHE A 263 -15.59 43.50 18.02
N VAL A 264 -15.09 42.26 18.10
CA VAL A 264 -15.90 41.04 18.04
C VAL A 264 -15.72 40.25 19.35
N PRO A 265 -16.61 40.40 20.35
CA PRO A 265 -16.46 39.78 21.66
C PRO A 265 -16.39 38.25 21.62
N GLU A 266 -17.09 37.64 20.67
CA GLU A 266 -17.24 36.18 20.55
C GLU A 266 -15.92 35.45 20.28
N PHE A 267 -14.89 36.14 19.80
CA PHE A 267 -13.59 35.56 19.43
C PHE A 267 -12.41 36.12 20.24
N SER A 268 -12.65 36.93 21.27
CA SER A 268 -11.57 37.58 22.03
C SER A 268 -10.87 36.65 23.03
N GLY A 269 -11.56 35.59 23.48
CA GLY A 269 -11.11 34.73 24.59
C GLY A 269 -11.01 35.45 25.95
N ALA A 270 -11.41 36.73 26.02
CA ALA A 270 -11.28 37.57 27.19
C ALA A 270 -12.48 37.41 28.15
N SER A 271 -12.28 37.73 29.42
CA SER A 271 -13.36 37.76 30.40
C SER A 271 -14.43 38.80 30.05
N ALA A 272 -15.61 38.71 30.66
CA ALA A 272 -16.71 39.66 30.41
C ALA A 272 -16.28 41.12 30.67
N THR A 273 -15.51 41.36 31.74
CA THR A 273 -15.02 42.70 32.11
C THR A 273 -13.95 43.24 31.15
N GLU A 274 -13.06 42.37 30.65
CA GLU A 274 -12.06 42.75 29.64
C GLU A 274 -12.71 43.03 28.28
N ASN A 275 -13.70 42.22 27.89
CA ASN A 275 -14.51 42.44 26.70
C ASN A 275 -15.24 43.79 26.75
N GLU A 276 -15.72 44.19 27.92
CA GLU A 276 -16.34 45.50 28.13
C GLU A 276 -15.34 46.65 27.94
N ALA A 277 -14.13 46.53 28.50
CA ALA A 277 -13.09 47.54 28.36
C ALA A 277 -12.61 47.69 26.89
N LEU A 278 -12.40 46.58 26.19
CA LEU A 278 -12.02 46.56 24.77
C LEU A 278 -13.12 47.13 23.87
N ALA A 279 -14.38 46.80 24.16
CA ALA A 279 -15.55 47.37 23.50
C ALA A 279 -15.60 48.90 23.67
N GLU A 280 -15.41 49.42 24.89
CA GLU A 280 -15.39 50.86 25.17
C GLU A 280 -14.25 51.56 24.41
N GLN A 281 -13.06 50.96 24.39
CA GLN A 281 -11.90 51.50 23.67
C GLN A 281 -12.13 51.57 22.15
N THR A 282 -12.67 50.51 21.55
CA THR A 282 -12.94 50.48 20.10
C THR A 282 -14.06 51.46 19.74
N LEU A 283 -15.10 51.54 20.56
CA LEU A 283 -16.18 52.51 20.37
C LEU A 283 -15.66 53.95 20.42
N HIS A 284 -14.76 54.28 21.34
CA HIS A 284 -14.11 55.60 21.38
C HIS A 284 -13.36 55.94 20.08
N ALA A 285 -12.63 54.98 19.52
CA ALA A 285 -11.94 55.16 18.24
C ALA A 285 -12.93 55.38 17.08
N LEU A 286 -14.00 54.58 17.01
CA LEU A 286 -15.03 54.70 15.98
C LEU A 286 -15.78 56.05 16.05
N ILE A 287 -16.06 56.55 17.25
CA ILE A 287 -16.70 57.86 17.43
C ILE A 287 -15.81 58.99 16.91
N TYR A 288 -14.49 58.88 17.09
CA TYR A 288 -13.54 59.86 16.58
C TYR A 288 -13.47 59.84 15.04
N THR A 289 -13.49 58.65 14.44
CA THR A 289 -13.38 58.47 12.97
C THR A 289 -14.69 58.73 12.23
N CYS A 290 -15.83 58.33 12.78
CA CYS A 290 -17.15 58.35 12.11
C CYS A 290 -18.04 59.51 12.58
N GLY A 291 -17.61 60.26 13.61
CA GLY A 291 -18.34 61.39 14.17
C GLY A 291 -18.60 62.51 13.16
N PRO A 292 -19.71 63.26 13.31
CA PRO A 292 -19.88 64.52 12.59
C PRO A 292 -18.68 65.46 12.80
N PRO A 293 -18.28 66.27 11.81
CA PRO A 293 -17.14 67.19 11.95
C PRO A 293 -17.32 68.06 13.20
N MET A 294 -16.27 68.19 14.02
CA MET A 294 -16.29 68.88 15.32
C MET A 294 -16.96 70.27 15.30
N HIS A 295 -16.91 70.96 14.16
CA HIS A 295 -17.49 72.30 13.95
C HIS A 295 -19.04 72.30 13.90
N SER A 296 -19.66 71.16 13.60
CA SER A 296 -21.12 71.00 13.54
C SER A 296 -21.75 70.64 14.90
N ARG A 297 -20.94 70.21 15.88
CA ARG A 297 -21.43 69.75 17.20
C ARG A 297 -22.17 70.83 17.98
N TYR A 298 -21.72 72.08 17.87
CA TYR A 298 -22.29 73.23 18.57
C TYR A 298 -23.63 73.71 17.98
N GLN A 299 -24.05 73.16 16.83
CA GLN A 299 -25.27 73.55 16.12
C GLN A 299 -26.38 72.50 16.23
N MET A 300 -26.13 71.38 16.91
CA MET A 300 -27.04 70.23 16.97
C MET A 300 -27.44 69.89 18.42
N PRO A 301 -28.73 69.60 18.68
CA PRO A 301 -29.17 69.02 19.95
C PRO A 301 -28.47 67.68 20.23
N ASP A 302 -28.19 67.40 21.51
CA ASP A 302 -27.47 66.20 21.94
C ASP A 302 -28.17 64.90 21.52
N THR A 303 -29.50 64.88 21.59
CA THR A 303 -30.32 63.75 21.15
C THR A 303 -30.15 63.49 19.65
N SER A 304 -30.24 64.53 18.82
CA SER A 304 -30.06 64.43 17.37
C SER A 304 -28.62 64.05 16.98
N TYR A 305 -27.62 64.46 17.76
CA TYR A 305 -26.22 64.06 17.56
C TYR A 305 -26.02 62.57 17.87
N VAL A 306 -26.52 62.09 19.02
CA VAL A 306 -26.43 60.69 19.43
C VAL A 306 -27.18 59.80 18.43
N GLU A 307 -28.37 60.19 17.98
CA GLU A 307 -29.13 59.48 16.95
C GLU A 307 -28.37 59.42 15.61
N ALA A 308 -27.84 60.54 15.12
CA ALA A 308 -27.08 60.58 13.87
C ALA A 308 -25.80 59.74 13.94
N LEU A 309 -25.08 59.77 15.08
CA LEU A 309 -23.89 58.96 15.32
C LEU A 309 -24.23 57.48 15.42
N GLN A 310 -25.29 57.13 16.16
CA GLN A 310 -25.77 55.75 16.29
C GLN A 310 -26.16 55.16 14.92
N ASN A 311 -26.84 55.94 14.08
CA ASN A 311 -27.21 55.52 12.73
C ASN A 311 -25.98 55.26 11.86
N ARG A 312 -24.96 56.14 11.89
CA ARG A 312 -23.70 55.92 11.17
C ARG A 312 -22.95 54.67 11.64
N LEU A 313 -22.91 54.42 12.95
CA LEU A 313 -22.27 53.21 13.50
C LEU A 313 -23.02 51.94 13.08
N HIS A 314 -24.36 51.97 13.05
CA HIS A 314 -25.16 50.86 12.53
C HIS A 314 -24.95 50.67 11.03
N GLU A 315 -24.96 51.72 10.22
CA GLU A 315 -24.69 51.64 8.78
C GLU A 315 -23.32 51.01 8.50
N LEU A 316 -22.29 51.38 9.26
CA LEU A 316 -20.95 50.82 9.14
C LEU A 316 -20.93 49.33 9.49
N LEU A 317 -21.55 48.96 10.61
CA LEU A 317 -21.67 47.56 11.03
C LEU A 317 -22.47 46.75 10.00
N ASP A 318 -23.58 47.28 9.48
CA ASP A 318 -24.43 46.60 8.51
C ASP A 318 -23.69 46.39 7.18
N HIS A 319 -22.87 47.35 6.72
CA HIS A 319 -22.00 47.14 5.56
C HIS A 319 -20.97 46.02 5.80
N ARG A 320 -20.33 45.98 6.98
CA ARG A 320 -19.39 44.91 7.34
C ARG A 320 -20.07 43.55 7.38
N LEU A 321 -21.21 43.45 8.06
CA LEU A 321 -21.96 42.19 8.20
C LEU A 321 -22.49 41.73 6.84
N SER A 322 -22.97 42.64 5.99
CA SER A 322 -23.42 42.33 4.63
C SER A 322 -22.28 41.77 3.78
N LEU A 323 -21.08 42.37 3.83
CA LEU A 323 -19.91 41.88 3.11
C LEU A 323 -19.54 40.45 3.57
N VAL A 324 -19.44 40.24 4.88
CA VAL A 324 -19.08 38.92 5.44
C VAL A 324 -20.16 37.86 5.16
N GLN A 325 -21.43 38.24 5.22
CA GLN A 325 -22.55 37.36 4.87
C GLN A 325 -22.53 36.96 3.39
N GLN A 326 -22.27 37.90 2.49
CA GLN A 326 -22.14 37.62 1.05
C GLN A 326 -20.93 36.71 0.78
N TRP A 327 -19.78 37.02 1.36
CA TRP A 327 -18.56 36.20 1.26
C TRP A 327 -18.80 34.78 1.76
N MET A 328 -19.39 34.63 2.95
CA MET A 328 -19.68 33.32 3.52
C MET A 328 -20.68 32.55 2.66
N SER A 329 -21.76 33.21 2.21
CA SER A 329 -22.80 32.61 1.36
C SER A 329 -22.22 32.09 0.04
N ALA A 330 -21.41 32.88 -0.64
CA ALA A 330 -20.75 32.47 -1.89
C ALA A 330 -19.83 31.26 -1.70
N ASN A 331 -19.15 31.16 -0.55
CA ASN A 331 -18.24 30.06 -0.25
C ASN A 331 -18.92 28.78 0.26
N ILE A 332 -20.21 28.84 0.63
CA ILE A 332 -21.00 27.68 1.06
C ILE A 332 -22.09 27.29 0.07
N GLU A 333 -22.35 28.08 -0.98
CA GLU A 333 -23.49 27.95 -1.90
C GLU A 333 -23.63 26.55 -2.51
N ARG A 334 -22.50 25.92 -2.88
CA ARG A 334 -22.49 24.61 -3.53
C ARG A 334 -22.82 23.43 -2.59
N PHE A 335 -22.86 23.65 -1.28
CA PHE A 335 -23.04 22.59 -0.30
C PHE A 335 -24.48 22.50 0.21
N PRO A 336 -24.93 21.32 0.67
CA PRO A 336 -26.28 21.17 1.20
C PRO A 336 -26.50 22.03 2.45
N SER A 337 -27.54 22.87 2.45
CA SER A 337 -27.92 23.72 3.58
C SER A 337 -28.25 22.95 4.88
N GLY A 338 -28.54 21.65 4.77
CA GLY A 338 -28.77 20.75 5.90
C GLY A 338 -27.50 20.23 6.59
N ASN A 339 -26.30 20.52 6.08
CA ASN A 339 -25.04 20.07 6.68
C ASN A 339 -24.81 20.73 8.07
N GLN A 340 -24.39 19.94 9.06
CA GLN A 340 -24.25 20.41 10.44
C GLN A 340 -23.16 21.46 10.61
N ASP A 341 -22.00 21.29 9.96
CA ASP A 341 -20.87 22.21 10.08
C ASP A 341 -21.19 23.58 9.47
N ILE A 342 -21.90 23.59 8.35
CA ILE A 342 -22.39 24.82 7.72
C ILE A 342 -23.42 25.53 8.61
N ARG A 343 -24.32 24.77 9.26
CA ARG A 343 -25.28 25.34 10.23
C ARG A 343 -24.57 25.90 11.46
N ASN A 344 -23.55 25.22 11.97
CA ASN A 344 -22.74 25.70 13.09
C ASN A 344 -22.01 27.01 12.73
N LEU A 345 -21.40 27.07 11.54
CA LEU A 345 -20.76 28.29 11.03
C LEU A 345 -21.75 29.45 10.92
N THR A 346 -22.92 29.20 10.33
CA THR A 346 -23.97 30.21 10.18
C THR A 346 -24.50 30.68 11.54
N GLY A 347 -24.68 29.75 12.48
CA GLY A 347 -25.05 30.05 13.86
C GLY A 347 -24.02 30.95 14.55
N LYS A 348 -22.72 30.64 14.39
CA LYS A 348 -21.63 31.44 14.97
C LYS A 348 -21.58 32.86 14.39
N LEU A 349 -21.78 33.01 13.08
CA LEU A 349 -21.89 34.33 12.44
C LEU A 349 -23.07 35.14 13.02
N ASN A 350 -24.23 34.51 13.21
CA ASN A 350 -25.41 35.17 13.78
C ASN A 350 -25.18 35.62 15.23
N THR A 351 -24.59 34.75 16.06
CA THR A 351 -24.22 35.08 17.45
C THR A 351 -23.23 36.25 17.49
N ALA A 352 -22.16 36.20 16.68
CA ALA A 352 -21.19 37.28 16.60
C ALA A 352 -21.82 38.58 16.09
N SER A 353 -22.72 38.52 15.10
CA SER A 353 -23.46 39.67 14.58
C SER A 353 -24.29 40.35 15.67
N LEU A 354 -24.99 39.58 16.51
CA LEU A 354 -25.76 40.09 17.64
C LEU A 354 -24.84 40.74 18.70
N ALA A 355 -23.72 40.09 19.03
CA ALA A 355 -22.75 40.63 19.98
C ALA A 355 -22.12 41.95 19.48
N MET A 356 -21.77 42.04 18.19
CA MET A 356 -21.25 43.26 17.57
C MET A 356 -22.28 44.40 17.58
N ARG A 357 -23.56 44.11 17.32
CA ARG A 357 -24.64 45.10 17.44
C ARG A 357 -24.76 45.65 18.85
N ALA A 358 -24.60 44.80 19.87
CA ALA A 358 -24.60 45.25 21.27
C ALA A 358 -23.37 46.12 21.61
N THR A 359 -22.21 45.83 21.02
CA THR A 359 -20.96 46.58 21.22
C THR A 359 -21.01 48.01 20.68
N VAL A 360 -21.68 48.24 19.55
CA VAL A 360 -21.77 49.58 18.92
C VAL A 360 -22.96 50.42 19.44
N ARG A 361 -23.71 49.92 20.41
CA ARG A 361 -24.90 50.60 20.95
C ARG A 361 -24.50 51.66 21.97
N LEU A 362 -24.90 52.90 21.71
CA LEU A 362 -24.76 54.05 22.59
C LEU A 362 -25.85 54.04 23.67
N CYS A 363 -25.50 54.51 24.86
CA CYS A 363 -26.46 54.65 25.96
C CYS A 363 -27.24 55.95 25.85
N ASN A 364 -28.57 55.88 25.77
CA ASN A 364 -29.43 57.07 25.64
C ASN A 364 -29.69 57.80 26.98
N LEU A 365 -28.78 57.66 27.95
CA LEU A 365 -28.91 58.29 29.27
C LEU A 365 -28.23 59.66 29.25
N VAL A 366 -29.05 60.71 29.27
CA VAL A 366 -28.59 62.07 29.58
C VAL A 366 -28.21 62.08 31.07
N ILE A 367 -26.91 61.99 31.37
CA ILE A 367 -26.43 62.21 32.74
C ILE A 367 -26.54 63.71 33.01
N ILE A 368 -27.62 64.12 33.68
CA ILE A 368 -27.69 65.43 34.34
C ILE A 368 -26.76 65.34 35.54
N ALA A 369 -25.55 65.90 35.41
CA ALA A 369 -24.61 65.99 36.51
C ALA A 369 -25.18 66.92 37.60
N VAL A 370 -25.83 66.34 38.62
CA VAL A 370 -26.08 67.02 39.90
C VAL A 370 -24.99 66.58 40.86
N GLU A 371 -24.17 67.54 41.28
CA GLU A 371 -23.17 67.37 42.33
C GLU A 371 -23.81 66.79 43.60
N ARG A 372 -23.47 65.55 43.96
CA ARG A 372 -23.37 65.08 45.35
C ARG A 372 -22.70 63.70 45.45
N THR A 373 -21.45 63.75 45.88
CA THR A 373 -20.74 62.80 46.74
C THR A 373 -21.37 61.41 46.97
N THR A 374 -20.80 60.38 46.34
CA THR A 374 -20.37 59.12 46.97
C THR A 374 -19.49 58.37 45.96
N GLY A 375 -18.35 57.85 46.41
CA GLY A 375 -17.25 57.45 45.55
C GLY A 375 -17.49 56.12 44.84
N ALA A 376 -17.50 56.16 43.51
CA ALA A 376 -17.09 55.07 42.60
C ALA A 376 -17.14 55.56 41.13
N CYS A 377 -16.25 56.47 40.73
CA CYS A 377 -16.00 56.78 39.31
C CYS A 377 -14.55 57.23 39.12
N ARG A 378 -13.69 56.33 38.59
CA ARG A 378 -12.36 56.70 38.08
C ARG A 378 -12.54 57.64 36.89
N HIS A 379 -12.28 58.93 37.12
CA HIS A 379 -12.05 59.91 36.08
C HIS A 379 -10.61 59.77 35.58
N VAL A 380 -10.41 59.52 34.28
CA VAL A 380 -9.12 59.83 33.63
C VAL A 380 -9.15 61.32 33.26
N ARG A 381 -8.42 62.13 34.03
CA ARG A 381 -8.13 63.53 33.65
C ARG A 381 -7.04 63.52 32.58
N SER A 382 -7.30 64.14 31.42
CA SER A 382 -6.24 64.67 30.55
C SER A 382 -6.05 66.16 30.86
N PRO A 383 -4.81 66.69 30.91
CA PRO A 383 -4.55 68.06 31.34
C PRO A 383 -4.76 69.05 30.19
N ARG A 384 -5.33 70.21 30.54
CA ARG A 384 -5.53 71.46 29.76
C ARG A 384 -6.84 71.56 28.98
N SER A 385 -7.84 72.19 29.61
CA SER A 385 -8.39 73.47 29.14
C SER A 385 -9.53 73.89 30.06
N THR A 386 -9.41 75.06 30.67
CA THR A 386 -10.43 75.73 31.45
C THR A 386 -11.44 76.38 30.52
N ARG A 387 -12.65 75.81 30.38
CA ARG A 387 -13.94 76.54 30.27
C ARG A 387 -15.09 75.56 30.06
N SER A 388 -16.07 75.66 30.96
CA SER A 388 -17.51 75.32 30.81
C SER A 388 -17.92 74.81 29.43
N GLY A 389 -18.01 73.49 29.27
CA GLY A 389 -18.68 72.81 28.16
C GLY A 389 -19.20 71.46 28.65
N ASN A 390 -20.51 71.25 28.57
CA ASN A 390 -21.14 69.96 28.88
C ASN A 390 -20.64 68.90 27.88
N HIS A 391 -19.75 68.03 28.33
CA HIS A 391 -19.33 66.85 27.57
C HIS A 391 -20.32 65.72 27.82
N VAL A 392 -21.11 65.35 26.81
CA VAL A 392 -21.87 64.10 26.81
C VAL A 392 -20.87 62.96 26.63
N VAL A 393 -20.54 62.28 27.73
CA VAL A 393 -19.79 61.01 27.70
C VAL A 393 -20.82 59.88 27.74
N CYS A 394 -20.97 59.19 26.61
CA CYS A 394 -21.87 58.05 26.47
C CYS A 394 -21.16 56.80 27.03
N ARG A 395 -21.64 56.20 28.13
CA ARG A 395 -21.00 55.04 28.78
C ARG A 395 -21.94 53.84 28.91
N ARG A 396 -21.41 52.61 28.77
CA ARG A 396 -22.13 51.32 28.89
C ARG A 396 -22.51 50.99 30.36
N VAL A 397 -23.56 50.20 30.57
CA VAL A 397 -24.09 49.80 31.89
C VAL A 397 -23.20 48.73 32.53
N MET A 398 -22.78 48.91 33.79
CA MET A 398 -21.94 48.00 34.58
C MET A 398 -22.77 47.16 35.56
N GLY A 399 -22.53 45.85 35.64
CA GLY A 399 -23.00 44.96 36.73
C GLY A 399 -21.84 44.60 37.66
N ASP A 400 -22.00 44.78 38.98
CA ASP A 400 -20.95 44.67 40.02
C ASP A 400 -21.09 43.40 40.89
N GLY A 401 -19.96 42.88 41.41
CA GLY A 401 -19.91 42.00 42.58
C GLY A 401 -18.70 41.05 42.71
N THR A 402 -17.69 41.43 43.50
CA THR A 402 -16.35 40.80 43.74
C THR A 402 -16.26 39.69 44.82
N CYS A 403 -15.27 38.76 44.74
CA CYS A 403 -14.25 38.42 45.79
C CYS A 403 -13.37 37.16 45.46
N ALA A 404 -12.09 37.14 45.87
CA ALA A 404 -11.13 36.03 45.68
C ALA A 404 -10.59 35.45 47.00
N ALA A 405 -10.88 34.17 47.26
CA ALA A 405 -10.33 33.30 48.31
C ALA A 405 -10.62 31.83 47.96
N HIS A 406 -9.94 31.23 46.96
CA HIS A 406 -10.42 30.02 46.23
C HIS A 406 -11.96 30.00 46.12
N LEU A 407 -12.50 31.14 45.69
CA LEU A 407 -13.92 31.46 45.65
C LEU A 407 -14.45 31.14 44.25
N CYS A 408 -14.21 29.93 43.75
CA CYS A 408 -15.21 29.41 42.84
C CYS A 408 -16.44 29.14 43.73
N GLY A 409 -17.31 30.13 43.89
CA GLY A 409 -18.69 29.91 44.36
C GLY A 409 -19.50 29.10 43.34
N GLN A 410 -18.79 28.36 42.48
CA GLN A 410 -19.19 27.68 41.28
C GLN A 410 -18.40 26.39 41.23
N GLU A 411 -19.06 25.34 40.79
CA GLU A 411 -18.45 24.04 40.52
C GLU A 411 -17.42 24.18 39.39
N HIS A 412 -16.33 23.43 39.49
CA HIS A 412 -15.28 23.38 38.47
C HIS A 412 -14.84 21.94 38.20
N ASN A 413 -14.21 21.70 37.05
CA ASN A 413 -13.85 20.34 36.64
C ASN A 413 -12.66 19.81 37.45
N CYS A 414 -12.73 18.54 37.85
CA CYS A 414 -11.63 17.83 38.49
C CYS A 414 -10.43 17.70 37.53
N SER A 415 -9.21 17.81 38.06
CA SER A 415 -7.95 17.72 37.31
C SER A 415 -7.35 16.31 37.23
N HIS A 416 -7.92 15.34 37.94
CA HIS A 416 -7.46 13.95 37.95
C HIS A 416 -7.94 13.17 36.71
N LEU A 417 -7.24 12.08 36.38
CA LEU A 417 -7.59 11.17 35.31
C LEU A 417 -8.47 10.02 35.83
N CYS A 418 -9.21 9.37 34.93
CA CYS A 418 -10.04 8.21 35.25
C CYS A 418 -9.22 7.08 35.93
N GLU A 419 -9.73 6.60 37.07
CA GLU A 419 -9.14 5.55 37.91
C GLU A 419 -9.71 4.15 37.65
N ALA A 420 -10.65 4.01 36.72
CA ALA A 420 -11.23 2.73 36.35
C ALA A 420 -10.22 1.87 35.54
N ASP A 421 -10.33 0.55 35.70
CA ASP A 421 -9.52 -0.43 34.96
C ASP A 421 -9.86 -0.41 33.45
N GLY A 422 -9.04 -1.02 32.60
CA GLY A 422 -9.21 -0.96 31.13
C GLY A 422 -8.69 0.35 30.52
N ILE A 423 -9.03 0.73 29.29
CA ILE A 423 -8.56 1.96 28.62
C ILE A 423 -9.76 2.84 28.25
N CYS A 424 -9.73 4.15 28.55
CA CYS A 424 -10.88 5.04 28.32
C CYS A 424 -11.08 5.34 26.84
N GLN A 425 -9.99 5.62 26.12
CA GLN A 425 -10.05 5.95 24.71
C GLN A 425 -8.83 5.39 23.97
N ILE A 426 -9.09 4.76 22.83
CA ILE A 426 -8.08 4.37 21.85
C ILE A 426 -8.26 5.30 20.65
N GLU A 427 -7.22 6.02 20.24
CA GLU A 427 -7.26 6.74 18.97
C GLU A 427 -7.28 5.73 17.82
N THR A 428 -8.45 5.54 17.21
CA THR A 428 -8.65 4.57 16.12
C THR A 428 -7.91 4.94 14.84
N ARG A 429 -7.38 6.17 14.75
CA ARG A 429 -6.47 6.61 13.70
C ARG A 429 -5.02 6.45 14.17
N PRO A 430 -4.28 5.43 13.71
CA PRO A 430 -2.89 5.27 14.11
C PRO A 430 -2.06 6.48 13.65
N SER A 431 -1.15 6.92 14.52
CA SER A 431 -0.19 7.98 14.20
C SER A 431 0.79 7.45 13.17
N ALA A 432 0.77 8.06 11.99
CA ALA A 432 1.71 7.75 10.90
C ALA A 432 2.96 8.60 11.07
N ILE A 433 4.08 7.95 11.36
CA ILE A 433 5.39 8.60 11.52
C ILE A 433 6.28 8.09 10.37
N GLN A 434 6.93 9.01 9.63
CA GLN A 434 7.98 8.58 8.71
C GLN A 434 9.18 8.12 9.52
N ASP A 435 9.59 6.88 9.32
CA ASP A 435 10.70 6.26 10.01
C ASP A 435 11.67 5.65 9.00
N GLN A 436 12.90 5.40 9.42
CA GLN A 436 13.94 4.83 8.57
C GLN A 436 14.28 3.42 9.03
N PHE A 437 14.04 2.45 8.15
CA PHE A 437 14.51 1.09 8.33
C PHE A 437 15.98 1.01 7.93
N SER A 438 16.78 0.32 8.75
CA SER A 438 18.18 0.01 8.46
C SER A 438 18.44 -1.45 8.79
N GLY A 439 18.17 -2.32 7.81
CA GLY A 439 18.45 -3.76 7.89
C GLY A 439 19.86 -4.11 7.43
N ARG A 440 20.14 -5.40 7.44
CA ARG A 440 21.45 -5.96 7.07
C ARG A 440 21.78 -5.80 5.58
N HIS A 441 20.77 -5.91 4.73
CA HIS A 441 20.93 -5.89 3.26
C HIS A 441 20.48 -4.57 2.61
N GLU A 442 19.57 -3.82 3.24
CA GLU A 442 18.94 -2.65 2.66
C GLU A 442 18.53 -1.64 3.74
N SER A 443 18.43 -0.36 3.36
CA SER A 443 17.87 0.70 4.20
C SER A 443 16.90 1.55 3.38
N PHE A 444 15.71 1.82 3.93
CA PHE A 444 14.67 2.59 3.24
C PHE A 444 13.77 3.34 4.23
N VAL A 445 13.08 4.36 3.74
CA VAL A 445 12.08 5.09 4.54
C VAL A 445 10.72 4.39 4.44
N TYR A 446 10.03 4.27 5.56
CA TYR A 446 8.70 3.68 5.63
C TYR A 446 7.77 4.48 6.56
N THR A 447 6.48 4.16 6.53
CA THR A 447 5.50 4.75 7.46
C THR A 447 5.26 3.78 8.59
N ARG A 448 5.67 4.15 9.81
CA ARG A 448 5.38 3.39 11.02
C ARG A 448 4.05 3.83 11.59
N TYR A 449 3.18 2.88 11.90
CA TYR A 449 1.85 3.12 12.44
C TYR A 449 1.82 2.75 13.93
N THR A 450 1.58 3.72 14.80
CA THR A 450 1.45 3.51 16.25
C THR A 450 0.05 3.83 16.75
N GLN A 451 -0.42 3.07 17.73
CA GLN A 451 -1.68 3.33 18.41
C GLN A 451 -1.43 4.18 19.67
N VAL A 452 -2.29 5.16 19.92
CA VAL A 452 -2.23 6.01 21.10
C VAL A 452 -3.44 5.70 22.00
N ASP A 453 -3.16 5.27 23.22
CA ASP A 453 -4.16 5.13 24.27
C ASP A 453 -4.21 6.37 25.18
N ARG A 454 -5.41 6.71 25.66
CA ARG A 454 -5.64 7.84 26.56
C ARG A 454 -6.51 7.46 27.74
N ARG A 455 -6.10 7.97 28.90
CA ARG A 455 -6.93 8.10 30.09
C ARG A 455 -7.64 9.45 30.02
N LEU A 456 -8.97 9.44 30.03
CA LEU A 456 -9.77 10.66 30.01
C LEU A 456 -9.78 11.34 31.39
N SER A 457 -9.96 12.65 31.41
CA SER A 457 -10.11 13.44 32.63
C SER A 457 -11.40 13.09 33.36
N CYS A 458 -11.40 13.23 34.68
CA CYS A 458 -12.57 13.01 35.50
C CYS A 458 -13.71 14.00 35.13
N VAL A 459 -14.93 13.49 34.98
CA VAL A 459 -16.13 14.29 34.65
C VAL A 459 -16.79 14.88 35.89
N ILE A 460 -16.48 14.36 37.09
CA ILE A 460 -17.08 14.82 38.34
C ILE A 460 -16.55 16.22 38.67
N SER A 461 -17.46 17.16 38.88
CA SER A 461 -17.12 18.52 39.29
C SER A 461 -16.79 18.58 40.78
N VAL A 462 -15.77 19.36 41.12
CA VAL A 462 -15.38 19.66 42.49
C VAL A 462 -16.34 20.72 43.07
N PRO A 463 -16.99 20.47 44.22
CA PRO A 463 -17.93 21.40 44.83
C PRO A 463 -17.32 22.76 45.18
N PRO A 464 -18.14 23.82 45.27
CA PRO A 464 -17.68 25.16 45.64
C PRO A 464 -16.95 25.18 46.99
N GLY A 465 -15.70 25.64 47.00
CA GLY A 465 -14.88 25.74 48.21
C GLY A 465 -14.11 24.47 48.59
N GLU A 466 -14.27 23.38 47.84
CA GLU A 466 -13.49 22.14 48.00
C GLU A 466 -12.35 22.05 46.96
N LEU A 467 -11.33 21.24 47.24
CA LEU A 467 -10.17 21.05 46.36
C LEU A 467 -10.26 19.76 45.52
N GLU A 468 -11.01 18.76 46.00
CA GLU A 468 -11.23 17.45 45.38
C GLU A 468 -12.68 17.03 45.65
N HIS A 469 -13.23 16.10 44.86
CA HIS A 469 -14.54 15.51 45.12
C HIS A 469 -14.38 14.12 45.78
N ASP A 470 -15.37 13.69 46.55
CA ASP A 470 -15.39 12.34 47.12
C ASP A 470 -15.71 11.28 46.05
N GLY A 471 -15.14 10.08 46.17
CA GLY A 471 -15.39 8.93 45.28
C GLY A 471 -14.31 8.68 44.22
N ARG A 472 -14.47 7.61 43.43
CA ARG A 472 -13.51 7.20 42.38
C ARG A 472 -13.57 8.17 41.20
N HIS A 473 -12.42 8.53 40.62
CA HIS A 473 -12.40 9.38 39.43
C HIS A 473 -12.88 8.62 38.19
N THR A 474 -13.91 9.12 37.52
CA THR A 474 -14.53 8.51 36.32
C THR A 474 -14.69 9.56 35.22
N HIS A 475 -14.67 9.15 33.95
CA HIS A 475 -14.82 10.05 32.80
C HIS A 475 -16.26 10.12 32.26
N ASP A 476 -17.18 9.33 32.81
CA ASP A 476 -18.60 9.34 32.50
C ASP A 476 -19.40 9.04 33.79
N THR A 477 -20.63 9.56 33.89
CA THR A 477 -21.54 9.38 35.03
C THR A 477 -22.54 8.24 34.84
N ASP A 478 -22.57 7.62 33.66
CA ASP A 478 -23.42 6.45 33.39
C ASP A 478 -23.02 5.25 34.28
N GLU A 479 -24.00 4.40 34.64
CA GLU A 479 -23.76 3.23 35.51
C GLU A 479 -22.80 2.19 34.88
N ASP A 480 -22.74 2.14 33.54
CA ASP A 480 -21.91 1.21 32.75
C ASP A 480 -20.89 1.95 31.86
N VAL A 481 -19.95 2.68 32.48
CA VAL A 481 -18.91 3.42 31.75
C VAL A 481 -18.02 2.49 30.91
N PHE A 482 -18.06 2.66 29.59
CA PHE A 482 -17.30 1.83 28.66
C PHE A 482 -15.80 2.05 28.78
N HIS A 483 -15.06 0.96 28.93
CA HIS A 483 -13.60 0.91 28.85
C HIS A 483 -13.18 -0.21 27.92
N PHE A 484 -12.14 -0.01 27.14
CA PHE A 484 -11.53 -1.05 26.32
C PHE A 484 -10.72 -2.04 27.18
N CYS A 485 -10.58 -3.26 26.70
CA CYS A 485 -9.66 -4.24 27.27
C CYS A 485 -8.19 -3.78 27.13
N ASP A 486 -7.38 -4.07 28.13
CA ASP A 486 -5.96 -3.69 28.22
C ASP A 486 -5.00 -4.71 27.60
N ALA A 487 -5.52 -5.82 27.05
CA ALA A 487 -4.73 -6.81 26.34
C ALA A 487 -4.11 -6.23 25.06
N ARG A 488 -2.82 -6.51 24.83
CA ARG A 488 -2.05 -6.03 23.68
C ARG A 488 -1.64 -7.17 22.77
N CYS A 489 -1.70 -6.94 21.46
CA CYS A 489 -1.18 -7.90 20.48
C CYS A 489 0.33 -8.10 20.69
N PRO A 490 0.82 -9.34 20.85
CA PRO A 490 2.24 -9.59 21.09
C PRO A 490 3.15 -9.00 20.01
N ASN A 491 2.70 -8.93 18.76
CA ASN A 491 3.55 -8.59 17.61
C ASN A 491 3.57 -7.10 17.23
N CYS A 492 2.48 -6.37 17.50
CA CYS A 492 2.36 -4.95 17.14
C CYS A 492 1.99 -4.03 18.31
N GLU A 493 1.72 -4.60 19.49
CA GLU A 493 1.31 -3.91 20.72
C GLU A 493 -0.04 -3.18 20.68
N TYR A 494 -0.83 -3.34 19.61
CA TYR A 494 -2.15 -2.72 19.52
C TYR A 494 -3.11 -3.36 20.53
N LEU A 495 -3.90 -2.51 21.20
CA LEU A 495 -4.87 -2.86 22.22
C LEU A 495 -6.10 -3.53 21.63
N CYS A 496 -6.70 -4.42 22.43
CA CYS A 496 -7.99 -5.01 22.14
C CYS A 496 -9.09 -3.92 22.07
N THR A 497 -9.90 -3.94 21.02
CA THR A 497 -10.99 -2.99 20.80
C THR A 497 -12.32 -3.43 21.40
N LEU A 498 -12.34 -4.57 22.10
CA LEU A 498 -13.51 -5.08 22.81
C LEU A 498 -13.65 -4.45 24.21
N PRO A 499 -14.84 -4.48 24.83
CA PRO A 499 -15.05 -3.98 26.18
C PRO A 499 -14.18 -4.70 27.22
N LEU A 500 -13.83 -4.01 28.30
CA LEU A 500 -13.13 -4.60 29.44
C LEU A 500 -13.92 -5.79 30.00
N GLY A 501 -13.23 -6.92 30.21
CA GLY A 501 -13.86 -8.15 30.73
C GLY A 501 -14.77 -8.88 29.74
N HIS A 502 -14.61 -8.62 28.43
CA HIS A 502 -15.37 -9.31 27.38
C HIS A 502 -15.28 -10.85 27.48
N GLY A 503 -16.39 -11.56 27.19
CA GLY A 503 -16.48 -13.02 27.33
C GLY A 503 -15.94 -13.84 26.14
N GLN A 504 -15.52 -13.18 25.06
CA GLN A 504 -14.92 -13.81 23.89
C GLN A 504 -13.57 -14.45 24.27
N GLN A 505 -13.28 -15.62 23.69
CA GLN A 505 -12.01 -16.32 23.94
C GLN A 505 -10.79 -15.66 23.29
N LEU A 506 -10.99 -14.90 22.22
CA LEU A 506 -9.94 -14.21 21.46
C LEU A 506 -10.14 -12.70 21.52
N HIS A 507 -9.05 -11.97 21.63
CA HIS A 507 -9.01 -10.52 21.54
C HIS A 507 -9.11 -10.06 20.08
N GLU A 508 -9.62 -8.86 19.84
CA GLU A 508 -9.80 -8.29 18.50
C GLU A 508 -9.17 -6.90 18.43
N THR A 509 -8.42 -6.59 17.38
CA THR A 509 -7.80 -5.28 17.18
C THR A 509 -7.60 -4.98 15.69
N SER A 510 -7.29 -3.73 15.35
CA SER A 510 -7.05 -3.30 13.97
C SER A 510 -5.65 -3.65 13.44
N HIS A 511 -4.75 -4.11 14.32
CA HIS A 511 -3.35 -4.44 14.05
C HIS A 511 -2.53 -3.29 13.42
N GLY A 512 -1.20 -3.37 13.52
CA GLY A 512 -0.31 -2.33 13.01
C GLY A 512 1.10 -2.81 12.71
N SER A 513 2.06 -1.88 12.73
CA SER A 513 3.48 -2.16 12.50
C SER A 513 4.01 -3.18 13.51
N MET A 514 4.74 -4.20 13.03
CA MET A 514 5.21 -5.32 13.87
C MET A 514 6.47 -4.98 14.67
N ILE A 515 6.35 -4.00 15.57
CA ILE A 515 7.46 -3.35 16.28
C ILE A 515 8.21 -4.25 17.27
N THR A 516 7.64 -5.38 17.68
CA THR A 516 8.27 -6.32 18.63
C THR A 516 8.86 -7.56 17.97
N THR A 517 8.84 -7.62 16.64
CA THR A 517 9.26 -8.81 15.88
C THR A 517 10.54 -8.58 15.11
N GLN A 518 11.24 -9.67 14.80
CA GLN A 518 12.44 -9.68 13.97
C GLN A 518 12.37 -10.78 12.92
N TRP A 519 13.03 -10.57 11.79
CA TRP A 519 13.14 -11.55 10.73
C TRP A 519 14.03 -12.72 11.16
N VAL A 520 13.56 -13.92 10.88
CA VAL A 520 14.27 -15.17 11.10
C VAL A 520 14.22 -15.94 9.78
N LEU A 521 15.39 -16.16 9.19
CA LEU A 521 15.53 -16.86 7.91
C LEU A 521 16.04 -18.27 8.19
N GLN A 522 15.57 -19.23 7.38
CA GLN A 522 16.12 -20.57 7.38
C GLN A 522 17.61 -20.50 6.98
N PRO A 523 18.53 -21.09 7.77
CA PRO A 523 19.95 -21.11 7.40
C PRO A 523 20.15 -21.95 6.14
N ASP A 524 20.90 -21.43 5.18
CA ASP A 524 21.47 -22.22 4.09
C ASP A 524 22.91 -22.59 4.47
N ALA A 525 23.33 -23.83 4.19
CA ALA A 525 24.68 -24.29 4.50
C ALA A 525 25.75 -23.59 3.63
N ASP A 526 25.33 -23.08 2.47
CA ASP A 526 26.21 -22.47 1.46
C ASP A 526 26.14 -20.93 1.42
N ASP A 527 25.28 -20.30 2.23
CA ASP A 527 25.13 -18.84 2.33
C ASP A 527 25.28 -18.35 3.77
N GLU A 528 26.42 -17.72 4.08
CA GLU A 528 26.70 -17.13 5.40
C GLU A 528 25.83 -15.90 5.71
N ASP A 529 25.14 -15.32 4.71
CA ASP A 529 24.29 -14.14 4.87
C ASP A 529 23.02 -14.16 4.00
N PRO A 530 22.07 -15.07 4.29
CA PRO A 530 20.88 -15.23 3.48
C PRO A 530 20.04 -13.96 3.46
N ALA A 531 19.53 -13.61 2.27
CA ALA A 531 18.63 -12.49 2.06
C ALA A 531 17.26 -13.00 1.60
N TYR A 532 16.20 -12.60 2.31
CA TYR A 532 14.82 -12.87 1.94
C TYR A 532 14.22 -11.66 1.23
N GLU A 533 13.76 -11.85 -0.01
CA GLU A 533 13.12 -10.78 -0.78
C GLU A 533 11.59 -10.85 -0.66
N LEU A 534 10.98 -9.79 -0.14
CA LEU A 534 9.54 -9.63 -0.04
C LEU A 534 9.14 -8.26 -0.59
N GLN A 535 8.23 -8.25 -1.57
CA GLN A 535 7.76 -7.02 -2.23
C GLN A 535 8.90 -6.14 -2.78
N GLY A 536 9.97 -6.76 -3.30
CA GLY A 536 11.13 -6.07 -3.87
C GLY A 536 12.12 -5.50 -2.86
N ARG A 537 11.97 -5.81 -1.57
CA ARG A 537 12.88 -5.41 -0.49
C ARG A 537 13.58 -6.61 0.11
N LYS A 538 14.84 -6.45 0.50
CA LYS A 538 15.66 -7.54 1.07
C LYS A 538 15.78 -7.43 2.58
N PHE A 539 15.51 -8.55 3.26
CA PHE A 539 15.56 -8.69 4.71
C PHE A 539 16.54 -9.77 5.11
N GLY A 540 17.34 -9.51 6.14
CA GLY A 540 18.27 -10.45 6.74
C GLY A 540 17.76 -10.99 8.08
N SER A 541 18.37 -12.08 8.54
CA SER A 541 18.08 -12.60 9.88
C SER A 541 18.51 -11.59 10.96
N GLY A 542 17.59 -11.26 11.87
CA GLY A 542 17.76 -10.26 12.92
C GLY A 542 17.22 -8.86 12.58
N ASP A 543 16.82 -8.61 11.33
CA ASP A 543 16.25 -7.31 10.93
C ASP A 543 14.91 -7.05 11.62
N GLU A 544 14.61 -5.78 11.91
CA GLU A 544 13.35 -5.40 12.57
C GLU A 544 12.11 -5.64 11.67
N GLY A 545 11.03 -6.12 12.28
CA GLY A 545 9.75 -6.35 11.60
C GLY A 545 8.86 -5.11 11.50
N ALA A 546 9.23 -3.99 12.12
CA ALA A 546 8.44 -2.76 12.17
C ALA A 546 7.95 -2.22 10.80
N PRO A 547 8.70 -2.37 9.68
CA PRO A 547 8.20 -2.00 8.36
C PRO A 547 7.01 -2.83 7.86
N MET A 548 6.82 -4.03 8.41
CA MET A 548 5.74 -4.93 8.06
C MET A 548 4.50 -4.68 8.92
N LEU A 549 3.32 -4.86 8.32
CA LEU A 549 2.04 -4.74 9.00
C LEU A 549 1.51 -6.12 9.37
N CYS A 550 1.13 -6.29 10.64
CA CYS A 550 0.73 -7.58 11.22
C CYS A 550 -0.46 -8.22 10.48
N ASN A 551 -1.38 -7.39 9.96
CA ASN A 551 -2.54 -7.81 9.19
C ASN A 551 -2.31 -7.92 7.67
N LEU A 552 -1.10 -7.68 7.15
CA LEU A 552 -0.82 -7.76 5.71
C LEU A 552 0.38 -8.64 5.35
N VAL A 553 1.31 -8.86 6.27
CA VAL A 553 2.56 -9.58 5.98
C VAL A 553 2.31 -11.02 5.50
N CYS A 554 1.30 -11.71 6.05
CA CYS A 554 1.01 -13.09 5.67
C CYS A 554 0.42 -13.17 4.26
N ALA A 555 -0.43 -12.22 3.89
CA ALA A 555 -0.97 -12.10 2.53
C ALA A 555 0.15 -11.80 1.52
N ALA A 556 1.14 -10.97 1.89
CA ALA A 556 2.30 -10.69 1.06
C ALA A 556 3.21 -11.91 0.83
N GLN A 557 3.36 -12.76 1.85
CA GLN A 557 4.14 -14.00 1.75
C GLN A 557 3.41 -15.11 0.97
N GLY A 558 2.08 -15.09 0.95
CA GLY A 558 1.27 -16.14 0.32
C GLY A 558 1.21 -17.38 1.21
N ARG A 559 1.54 -18.56 0.68
CA ARG A 559 1.64 -19.79 1.50
C ARG A 559 2.95 -19.77 2.28
N HIS A 560 2.88 -19.83 3.60
CA HIS A 560 4.02 -19.62 4.50
C HIS A 560 3.83 -20.38 5.82
N ALA A 561 4.94 -20.67 6.48
CA ALA A 561 4.97 -21.15 7.87
C ALA A 561 5.48 -20.06 8.80
N HIS A 562 5.00 -20.04 10.04
CA HIS A 562 5.50 -19.16 11.09
C HIS A 562 6.53 -19.90 11.95
N ILE A 563 7.38 -19.17 12.65
CA ILE A 563 8.27 -19.73 13.68
C ILE A 563 7.77 -19.31 15.06
N ASP A 564 7.69 -20.27 15.98
CA ASP A 564 7.46 -20.02 17.40
C ASP A 564 8.29 -20.99 18.25
N PHE A 565 8.41 -20.70 19.54
CA PHE A 565 9.10 -21.62 20.45
C PHE A 565 8.35 -22.95 20.56
N CYS A 566 9.14 -24.02 20.60
CA CYS A 566 8.62 -25.37 20.76
C CYS A 566 7.97 -25.54 22.15
N ARG A 567 6.73 -26.06 22.18
CA ARG A 567 5.98 -26.27 23.43
C ARG A 567 6.18 -27.66 24.02
N ASP A 568 6.51 -28.66 23.19
CA ASP A 568 6.72 -30.05 23.61
C ASP A 568 7.85 -30.70 22.80
N PRO A 569 9.12 -30.53 23.22
CA PRO A 569 10.29 -31.08 22.53
C PRO A 569 10.30 -32.61 22.39
N GLY A 570 9.40 -33.33 23.07
CA GLY A 570 9.32 -34.79 23.07
C GLY A 570 8.30 -35.37 22.08
N SER A 571 7.39 -34.56 21.53
CA SER A 571 6.24 -35.02 20.70
C SER A 571 5.99 -34.12 19.49
N CYS A 572 7.04 -33.55 18.87
CA CYS A 572 6.91 -32.56 17.79
C CYS A 572 6.41 -33.11 16.43
N SER A 573 5.90 -34.35 16.34
CA SER A 573 5.39 -34.94 15.09
C SER A 573 3.86 -34.86 15.01
N ASN A 574 3.31 -33.65 15.08
CA ASN A 574 1.88 -33.39 14.90
C ASN A 574 1.63 -32.77 13.51
N THR A 575 0.39 -32.77 13.03
CA THR A 575 0.00 -32.20 11.72
C THR A 575 0.15 -30.68 11.61
N ASP A 576 0.34 -29.99 12.72
CA ASP A 576 0.25 -28.53 12.79
C ASP A 576 1.60 -27.83 13.00
N CYS A 577 2.68 -28.61 13.18
CA CYS A 577 4.03 -28.10 13.38
C CYS A 577 5.12 -29.07 12.91
N GLU A 578 6.27 -28.52 12.52
CA GLU A 578 7.48 -29.25 12.12
C GLU A 578 8.68 -28.73 12.96
N HIS A 579 9.40 -29.64 13.63
CA HIS A 579 10.48 -29.24 14.52
C HIS A 579 11.69 -28.71 13.76
N ILE A 580 12.26 -27.60 14.24
CA ILE A 580 13.47 -27.00 13.68
C ILE A 580 14.67 -27.57 14.44
N SER A 581 15.57 -28.24 13.71
CA SER A 581 16.79 -28.83 14.30
C SER A 581 17.95 -27.84 14.34
N GLU A 582 17.90 -26.81 13.50
CA GLU A 582 18.91 -25.77 13.36
C GLU A 582 18.83 -24.73 14.49
N ARG A 583 19.99 -24.19 14.89
CA ARG A 583 20.08 -23.11 15.87
C ARG A 583 19.72 -21.78 15.23
N MET A 584 18.52 -21.27 15.49
CA MET A 584 18.03 -19.99 14.94
C MET A 584 17.82 -18.93 16.02
N HIS A 585 18.11 -17.67 15.68
CA HIS A 585 17.71 -16.51 16.49
C HIS A 585 16.19 -16.26 16.42
N PRO A 586 15.58 -15.53 17.40
CA PRO A 586 16.15 -15.14 18.69
C PRO A 586 16.33 -16.34 19.63
N ASP A 587 17.32 -16.28 20.52
CA ASP A 587 17.69 -17.36 21.47
C ASP A 587 17.97 -18.73 20.81
N PRO A 588 19.18 -18.93 20.23
CA PRO A 588 19.53 -20.13 19.47
C PRO A 588 19.52 -21.45 20.24
N ASP A 589 19.56 -21.41 21.58
CA ASP A 589 19.55 -22.60 22.43
C ASP A 589 18.12 -23.05 22.78
N ARG A 590 17.12 -22.19 22.58
CA ARG A 590 15.73 -22.53 22.81
C ARG A 590 15.13 -23.19 21.56
N PRO A 591 14.61 -24.45 21.67
CA PRO A 591 14.04 -25.17 20.53
C PRO A 591 12.84 -24.45 19.93
N LYS A 592 12.70 -24.52 18.60
CA LYS A 592 11.66 -23.84 17.82
C LYS A 592 10.97 -24.82 16.88
N ASP A 593 9.75 -24.48 16.49
CA ASP A 593 8.98 -25.23 15.50
C ASP A 593 8.54 -24.27 14.39
N TRP A 594 8.50 -24.78 13.15
CA TRP A 594 7.63 -24.24 12.13
C TRP A 594 6.20 -24.57 12.54
N ILE A 595 5.32 -23.58 12.59
CA ILE A 595 3.93 -23.74 12.95
C ILE A 595 3.02 -23.20 11.84
N SER A 596 1.83 -23.79 11.74
CA SER A 596 0.84 -23.35 10.75
C SER A 596 0.30 -21.97 11.10
N HIS A 597 -0.20 -21.26 10.09
CA HIS A 597 -0.83 -19.94 10.28
C HIS A 597 -1.96 -19.96 11.33
N ALA A 598 -2.80 -21.00 11.31
CA ALA A 598 -3.87 -21.18 12.29
C ALA A 598 -3.32 -21.36 13.71
N THR A 599 -2.26 -22.15 13.87
CA THR A 599 -1.59 -22.34 15.16
C THR A 599 -0.98 -21.03 15.66
N TYR A 600 -0.36 -20.25 14.78
CA TYR A 600 0.23 -18.96 15.12
C TYR A 600 -0.80 -18.00 15.74
N TRP A 601 -1.94 -17.77 15.06
CA TRP A 601 -2.98 -16.89 15.58
C TRP A 601 -3.65 -17.43 16.85
N ALA A 602 -3.92 -18.74 16.90
CA ALA A 602 -4.45 -19.37 18.11
C ALA A 602 -3.52 -19.18 19.32
N ARG A 603 -2.19 -19.22 19.12
CA ARG A 603 -1.20 -18.98 20.17
C ARG A 603 -1.09 -17.50 20.57
N SER A 604 -1.35 -16.58 19.64
CA SER A 604 -1.31 -15.15 19.90
C SER A 604 -2.40 -14.65 20.85
N GLY A 605 -3.51 -15.40 20.98
CA GLY A 605 -4.70 -14.98 21.73
C GLY A 605 -5.55 -13.92 21.02
N PHE A 606 -5.18 -13.52 19.79
CA PHE A 606 -5.92 -12.58 18.96
C PHE A 606 -6.62 -13.29 17.80
N LYS A 607 -7.75 -12.72 17.39
CA LYS A 607 -8.51 -13.15 16.22
C LYS A 607 -7.69 -12.90 14.95
N ASP A 608 -7.65 -13.92 14.10
CA ASP A 608 -7.01 -13.85 12.79
C ASP A 608 -7.65 -12.74 11.92
N PRO A 609 -6.87 -11.74 11.46
CA PRO A 609 -7.39 -10.60 10.71
C PRO A 609 -7.59 -10.89 9.21
N TYR A 610 -7.15 -12.05 8.71
CA TYR A 610 -7.22 -12.39 7.29
C TYR A 610 -8.59 -12.96 6.91
N SER A 611 -8.95 -12.87 5.63
CA SER A 611 -10.21 -13.42 5.12
C SER A 611 -10.22 -14.95 5.14
N GLN A 612 -11.41 -15.56 5.14
CA GLN A 612 -11.53 -17.02 5.14
C GLN A 612 -10.85 -17.67 3.93
N ASP A 613 -10.86 -17.01 2.77
CA ASP A 613 -10.22 -17.50 1.55
C ASP A 613 -8.68 -17.49 1.68
N GLU A 614 -8.11 -16.44 2.26
CA GLU A 614 -6.67 -16.35 2.55
C GLU A 614 -6.26 -17.40 3.58
N GLN A 615 -7.00 -17.53 4.68
CA GLN A 615 -6.76 -18.57 5.70
C GLN A 615 -6.76 -19.97 5.09
N ASN A 616 -7.70 -20.25 4.18
CA ASN A 616 -7.77 -21.53 3.47
C ASN A 616 -6.57 -21.78 2.54
N GLU A 617 -5.97 -20.74 1.97
CA GLU A 617 -4.75 -20.86 1.19
C GLU A 617 -3.51 -21.04 2.08
N PHE A 618 -3.43 -20.35 3.23
CA PHE A 618 -2.31 -20.47 4.18
C PHE A 618 -2.23 -21.86 4.83
N LEU A 619 -3.33 -22.61 4.85
CA LEU A 619 -3.35 -23.99 5.33
C LEU A 619 -2.68 -24.99 4.38
N LYS A 620 -2.36 -24.60 3.15
CA LYS A 620 -1.83 -25.51 2.10
C LYS A 620 -0.33 -25.38 1.96
N CYS A 621 0.31 -26.48 1.57
CA CYS A 621 1.74 -26.60 1.36
C CYS A 621 2.29 -25.50 0.43
N ASP A 622 3.43 -24.94 0.83
CA ASP A 622 4.16 -23.84 0.17
C ASP A 622 5.03 -24.32 -1.00
N VAL A 623 5.16 -25.63 -1.21
CA VAL A 623 5.94 -26.23 -2.31
C VAL A 623 5.31 -25.95 -3.67
N LEU A 624 6.16 -25.53 -4.60
CA LEU A 624 5.84 -25.18 -5.99
C LEU A 624 6.20 -26.33 -6.95
N CYS A 625 5.41 -26.47 -8.01
CA CYS A 625 5.73 -27.33 -9.13
C CYS A 625 6.78 -26.64 -10.02
N ALA A 626 7.88 -27.33 -10.31
CA ALA A 626 8.98 -26.84 -11.14
C ALA A 626 8.71 -26.85 -12.66
N GLY A 627 7.43 -26.80 -13.07
CA GLY A 627 7.06 -26.81 -14.49
C GLY A 627 7.34 -25.49 -15.20
N PRO A 628 8.04 -25.47 -16.36
CA PRO A 628 8.30 -24.23 -17.10
C PRO A 628 7.00 -23.56 -17.60
N GLU A 629 5.90 -24.31 -17.72
CA GLU A 629 4.56 -23.77 -17.99
C GLU A 629 4.03 -22.85 -16.87
N HIS A 630 4.65 -22.91 -15.69
CA HIS A 630 4.33 -22.07 -14.55
C HIS A 630 5.21 -20.82 -14.49
N GLU A 631 6.26 -20.72 -15.31
CA GLU A 631 7.15 -19.57 -15.39
C GLU A 631 6.56 -18.47 -16.27
N ALA A 632 7.01 -17.23 -16.04
CA ALA A 632 6.70 -16.12 -16.92
C ALA A 632 7.44 -16.30 -18.25
N THR A 633 6.71 -16.20 -19.37
CA THR A 633 7.31 -16.04 -20.70
C THR A 633 7.21 -14.59 -21.15
N THR A 634 7.84 -14.24 -22.27
CA THR A 634 7.70 -12.90 -22.89
C THR A 634 6.25 -12.52 -23.24
N THR A 635 5.33 -13.50 -23.26
CA THR A 635 3.93 -13.34 -23.66
C THR A 635 2.90 -13.75 -22.62
N THR A 636 3.31 -14.41 -21.51
CA THR A 636 2.41 -14.89 -20.45
C THR A 636 3.06 -14.69 -19.08
N THR A 637 2.28 -14.21 -18.11
CA THR A 637 2.72 -14.10 -16.71
C THR A 637 2.94 -15.48 -16.09
N ALA A 638 3.82 -15.56 -15.09
CA ALA A 638 4.00 -16.79 -14.31
C ALA A 638 2.67 -17.23 -13.70
N ASN A 639 2.37 -18.52 -13.79
CA ASN A 639 1.18 -19.13 -13.18
C ASN A 639 1.62 -20.32 -12.31
N PRO A 640 2.16 -20.06 -11.11
CA PRO A 640 2.69 -21.09 -10.22
C PRO A 640 1.63 -22.12 -9.83
N SER A 641 1.95 -23.40 -9.99
CA SER A 641 1.14 -24.50 -9.46
C SER A 641 1.72 -24.96 -8.13
N HIS A 642 0.95 -24.87 -7.06
CA HIS A 642 1.37 -25.28 -5.72
C HIS A 642 0.85 -26.68 -5.35
N CYS A 643 1.49 -27.30 -4.36
CA CYS A 643 1.00 -28.53 -3.75
C CYS A 643 -0.41 -28.34 -3.18
N THR A 644 -1.28 -29.32 -3.32
CA THR A 644 -2.69 -29.25 -2.90
C THR A 644 -2.94 -29.79 -1.50
N LEU A 645 -1.91 -30.35 -0.86
CA LEU A 645 -1.96 -30.96 0.46
C LEU A 645 -1.80 -29.91 1.59
N PRO A 646 -2.13 -30.26 2.85
CA PRO A 646 -1.94 -29.37 4.00
C PRO A 646 -0.49 -28.91 4.16
N MET A 647 -0.25 -27.78 4.85
CA MET A 647 1.08 -27.16 5.01
C MET A 647 2.15 -28.17 5.43
N PHE A 648 1.89 -28.91 6.50
CA PHE A 648 2.72 -30.02 6.96
C PHE A 648 1.99 -31.32 6.64
N HIS A 649 2.53 -32.07 5.69
CA HIS A 649 1.94 -33.33 5.26
C HIS A 649 3.01 -34.41 5.08
N PRO A 650 2.71 -35.69 5.37
CA PRO A 650 3.59 -36.79 4.99
C PRO A 650 3.62 -36.94 3.45
N PRO A 651 4.68 -37.55 2.88
CA PRO A 651 4.75 -37.82 1.45
C PRO A 651 3.55 -38.64 0.94
N GLU A 652 2.84 -38.13 -0.06
CA GLU A 652 1.69 -38.80 -0.68
C GLU A 652 2.16 -40.00 -1.54
N PRO A 653 1.50 -41.18 -1.44
CA PRO A 653 1.84 -42.34 -2.25
C PRO A 653 1.60 -42.09 -3.75
N GLN A 654 2.55 -42.48 -4.61
CA GLN A 654 2.44 -42.31 -6.06
C GLN A 654 1.43 -43.26 -6.74
N GLN A 655 0.93 -44.26 -6.02
CA GLN A 655 0.02 -45.27 -6.55
C GLN A 655 -1.23 -45.37 -5.67
N PRO A 656 -2.44 -45.40 -6.27
CA PRO A 656 -2.74 -45.31 -7.70
C PRO A 656 -2.53 -43.90 -8.29
N ALA A 657 -2.23 -43.81 -9.59
CA ALA A 657 -2.03 -42.52 -10.26
C ALA A 657 -3.30 -41.64 -10.17
N PRO A 658 -3.19 -40.37 -9.76
CA PRO A 658 -4.37 -39.50 -9.62
C PRO A 658 -5.06 -39.29 -10.98
N PRO A 659 -6.41 -39.20 -11.00
CA PRO A 659 -7.19 -39.04 -12.23
C PRO A 659 -6.95 -37.70 -12.95
N THR A 660 -6.52 -36.68 -12.21
CA THR A 660 -6.12 -35.35 -12.70
C THR A 660 -4.91 -34.89 -11.89
N GLY A 661 -3.86 -34.40 -12.56
CA GLY A 661 -2.64 -33.93 -11.89
C GLY A 661 -1.52 -34.97 -11.81
N HIS A 662 -0.57 -34.76 -10.90
CA HIS A 662 0.52 -35.71 -10.61
C HIS A 662 1.02 -35.58 -9.15
N VAL A 663 1.64 -36.66 -8.64
CA VAL A 663 2.37 -36.66 -7.36
C VAL A 663 3.86 -36.71 -7.67
N SER A 664 4.64 -35.79 -7.09
CA SER A 664 6.09 -35.77 -7.22
C SER A 664 6.76 -36.92 -6.45
N ARG A 665 8.07 -37.10 -6.60
CA ARG A 665 8.78 -38.23 -5.98
C ARG A 665 9.00 -38.09 -4.48
N ASP A 666 9.04 -36.85 -4.01
CA ASP A 666 9.03 -36.44 -2.60
C ASP A 666 7.61 -36.39 -1.99
N GLY A 667 6.57 -36.68 -2.78
CA GLY A 667 5.20 -36.89 -2.28
C GLY A 667 4.32 -35.64 -2.21
N HIS A 668 4.63 -34.58 -2.97
CA HIS A 668 3.74 -33.42 -3.13
C HIS A 668 2.76 -33.63 -4.29
N ALA A 669 1.51 -33.21 -4.13
CA ALA A 669 0.45 -33.43 -5.12
C ALA A 669 0.06 -32.14 -5.85
N PHE A 670 0.13 -32.13 -7.18
CA PHE A 670 -0.16 -30.97 -8.03
C PHE A 670 -1.30 -31.25 -8.99
N ASN A 671 -2.09 -30.22 -9.31
CA ASN A 671 -3.18 -30.30 -10.31
C ASN A 671 -2.69 -30.13 -11.75
N CYS A 672 -1.45 -29.68 -11.96
CA CYS A 672 -0.86 -29.52 -13.28
C CYS A 672 -0.36 -30.86 -13.86
N GLN A 673 -0.11 -30.87 -15.17
CA GLN A 673 0.55 -32.00 -15.80
C GLN A 673 1.98 -32.12 -15.27
N ASN A 674 2.51 -33.33 -15.22
CA ASN A 674 3.87 -33.53 -14.75
C ASN A 674 4.86 -32.82 -15.69
N PRO A 675 5.69 -31.87 -15.20
CA PRO A 675 6.67 -31.13 -16.01
C PRO A 675 7.57 -32.02 -16.86
N SER A 676 7.93 -33.19 -16.34
CA SER A 676 8.73 -34.18 -17.07
C SER A 676 8.08 -34.70 -18.37
N ARG A 677 6.80 -34.39 -18.63
CA ARG A 677 6.08 -34.69 -19.88
C ARG A 677 5.98 -33.50 -20.87
N LEU A 678 6.32 -32.28 -20.46
CA LEU A 678 6.08 -31.03 -21.22
C LEU A 678 7.34 -30.44 -21.90
N HIS A 679 8.54 -30.98 -21.65
CA HIS A 679 9.78 -30.34 -22.08
C HIS A 679 10.04 -30.35 -23.61
N GLN A 680 10.56 -29.21 -24.11
CA GLN A 680 11.31 -29.12 -25.36
C GLN A 680 12.69 -29.81 -25.18
N ALA A 681 13.17 -30.49 -26.22
CA ALA A 681 14.44 -31.22 -26.26
C ALA A 681 15.63 -30.44 -25.65
N TYR A 682 16.31 -30.98 -24.64
CA TYR A 682 17.55 -30.41 -24.10
C TYR A 682 18.78 -30.98 -24.81
N HIS A 683 19.87 -30.19 -24.86
CA HIS A 683 21.21 -30.73 -25.15
C HIS A 683 21.98 -30.84 -23.84
N ILE A 684 22.15 -32.07 -23.34
CA ILE A 684 22.76 -32.38 -22.05
C ILE A 684 24.20 -32.83 -22.28
N VAL A 685 25.16 -32.16 -21.63
CA VAL A 685 26.59 -32.46 -21.74
C VAL A 685 27.11 -32.98 -20.41
N PHE A 686 27.62 -34.21 -20.37
CA PHE A 686 28.31 -34.78 -19.22
C PHE A 686 29.82 -34.64 -19.39
N VAL A 687 30.51 -34.18 -18.35
CA VAL A 687 31.98 -34.12 -18.31
C VAL A 687 32.44 -35.01 -17.16
N ILE A 688 33.09 -36.14 -17.49
CA ILE A 688 33.34 -37.24 -16.55
C ILE A 688 34.85 -37.40 -16.36
N ASP A 689 35.30 -37.39 -15.11
CA ASP A 689 36.68 -37.74 -14.79
C ASP A 689 36.94 -39.23 -15.12
N SER A 690 38.02 -39.47 -15.85
CA SER A 690 38.50 -40.80 -16.23
C SER A 690 39.96 -41.04 -15.83
N SER A 691 40.49 -40.19 -14.94
CA SER A 691 41.85 -40.24 -14.42
C SER A 691 42.15 -41.50 -13.61
N GLY A 692 43.40 -41.66 -13.20
CA GLY A 692 43.86 -42.82 -12.45
C GLY A 692 43.10 -43.05 -11.13
N SER A 693 42.64 -41.99 -10.45
CA SER A 693 41.86 -42.10 -9.21
C SER A 693 40.50 -42.80 -9.44
N MET A 694 39.95 -42.68 -10.64
CA MET A 694 38.67 -43.30 -11.00
C MET A 694 38.77 -44.81 -11.22
N THR A 695 40.00 -45.37 -11.18
CA THR A 695 40.26 -46.82 -11.21
C THR A 695 40.16 -47.49 -9.85
N CYS A 696 40.06 -46.74 -8.74
CA CYS A 696 39.94 -47.27 -7.40
C CYS A 696 38.64 -48.08 -7.22
N THR A 697 38.72 -49.18 -6.46
CA THR A 697 37.62 -50.15 -6.27
C THR A 697 36.92 -50.00 -4.93
N ASP A 698 37.14 -48.90 -4.23
CA ASP A 698 36.50 -48.57 -2.96
C ASP A 698 35.02 -48.21 -3.12
N HIS A 699 34.62 -47.78 -4.32
CA HIS A 699 33.22 -47.70 -4.72
C HIS A 699 33.03 -48.45 -6.05
N GLY A 700 31.90 -49.14 -6.18
CA GLY A 700 31.54 -49.89 -7.38
C GLY A 700 30.15 -49.51 -7.91
N PRO A 701 29.78 -50.03 -9.09
CA PRO A 701 28.43 -49.90 -9.65
C PRO A 701 27.33 -50.30 -8.65
N LEU A 702 26.16 -49.65 -8.73
CA LEU A 702 25.01 -50.05 -7.92
C LEU A 702 24.67 -51.51 -8.22
N LEU A 703 24.38 -52.28 -7.18
CA LEU A 703 23.97 -53.69 -7.31
C LEU A 703 22.50 -53.78 -7.72
N ASN A 704 22.13 -54.87 -8.40
CA ASN A 704 20.75 -55.17 -8.80
C ASN A 704 20.09 -54.19 -9.79
N THR A 705 20.89 -53.52 -10.64
CA THR A 705 20.38 -52.76 -11.80
C THR A 705 20.56 -53.57 -13.09
N PRO A 706 19.80 -53.29 -14.17
CA PRO A 706 19.93 -54.01 -15.44
C PRO A 706 21.34 -54.00 -16.04
N VAL A 707 22.14 -52.98 -15.73
CA VAL A 707 23.50 -52.80 -16.25
C VAL A 707 24.60 -53.32 -15.31
N SER A 708 24.26 -53.66 -14.06
CA SER A 708 25.24 -53.99 -13.01
C SER A 708 26.22 -55.07 -13.44
N ALA A 709 25.73 -56.18 -14.02
CA ALA A 709 26.59 -57.29 -14.46
C ALA A 709 27.62 -56.85 -15.52
N ARG A 710 27.22 -55.95 -16.43
CA ARG A 710 28.07 -55.43 -17.52
C ARG A 710 29.09 -54.42 -17.01
N LEU A 711 28.72 -53.58 -16.05
CA LEU A 711 29.66 -52.64 -15.42
C LEU A 711 30.66 -53.37 -14.51
N THR A 712 30.20 -54.32 -13.71
CA THR A 712 31.07 -55.13 -12.84
C THR A 712 32.08 -55.96 -13.65
N SER A 713 31.75 -56.40 -14.88
CA SER A 713 32.70 -57.13 -15.70
C SER A 713 33.75 -56.26 -16.41
N ASN A 714 33.50 -54.96 -16.61
CA ASN A 714 34.36 -54.09 -17.43
C ASN A 714 35.00 -52.93 -16.67
N CYS A 715 34.36 -52.45 -15.60
CA CYS A 715 34.77 -51.29 -14.81
C CYS A 715 34.19 -51.40 -13.40
N ASN A 716 34.60 -52.39 -12.61
CA ASN A 716 34.17 -52.54 -11.21
C ASN A 716 34.93 -51.59 -10.27
N ASN A 717 34.78 -50.29 -10.48
CA ASN A 717 35.54 -49.22 -9.83
C ASN A 717 34.69 -47.93 -9.75
N ARG A 718 35.27 -46.85 -9.21
CA ARG A 718 34.62 -45.54 -9.11
C ARG A 718 34.06 -45.05 -10.45
N TYR A 719 34.78 -45.26 -11.56
CA TYR A 719 34.27 -44.93 -12.90
C TYR A 719 32.99 -45.71 -13.24
N GLY A 720 32.95 -47.02 -12.94
CA GLY A 720 31.74 -47.81 -13.09
C GLY A 720 30.58 -47.38 -12.18
N ALA A 721 30.87 -46.86 -10.99
CA ALA A 721 29.84 -46.26 -10.12
C ALA A 721 29.19 -45.04 -10.79
N VAL A 722 29.99 -44.16 -11.41
CA VAL A 722 29.48 -43.01 -12.17
C VAL A 722 28.65 -43.45 -13.38
N LEU A 723 29.11 -44.46 -14.13
CA LEU A 723 28.32 -45.02 -15.24
C LEU A 723 27.01 -45.64 -14.76
N SER A 724 26.99 -46.24 -13.57
CA SER A 724 25.77 -46.77 -12.96
C SER A 724 24.75 -45.68 -12.64
N ALA A 725 25.21 -44.52 -12.15
CA ALA A 725 24.35 -43.37 -11.88
C ALA A 725 23.81 -42.75 -13.18
N LEU A 726 24.66 -42.61 -14.21
CA LEU A 726 24.25 -42.14 -15.54
C LEU A 726 23.23 -43.07 -16.20
N TYR A 727 23.39 -44.39 -16.02
CA TYR A 727 22.40 -45.37 -16.49
C TYR A 727 21.03 -45.11 -15.85
N GLY A 728 20.99 -44.89 -14.53
CA GLY A 728 19.77 -44.56 -13.80
C GLY A 728 19.12 -43.26 -14.28
N PHE A 729 19.93 -42.23 -14.51
CA PHE A 729 19.49 -40.95 -15.07
C PHE A 729 18.87 -41.11 -16.48
N TRP A 730 19.51 -41.86 -17.36
CA TRP A 730 18.97 -42.09 -18.70
C TRP A 730 17.72 -42.96 -18.70
N LEU A 731 17.64 -43.96 -17.82
CA LEU A 731 16.47 -44.83 -17.68
C LEU A 731 15.25 -44.07 -17.14
N SER A 732 15.44 -43.13 -16.21
CA SER A 732 14.36 -42.28 -15.69
C SER A 732 13.80 -41.35 -16.77
N ARG A 733 14.62 -40.93 -17.73
CA ARG A 733 14.17 -40.13 -18.88
C ARG A 733 13.58 -40.98 -20.01
N ASP A 734 14.07 -42.20 -20.25
CA ASP A 734 13.47 -43.13 -21.22
C ASP A 734 12.07 -43.60 -20.80
N THR A 735 11.85 -43.84 -19.50
CA THR A 735 10.52 -44.20 -18.96
C THR A 735 9.49 -43.07 -19.08
N ALA A 736 9.94 -41.82 -19.12
CA ALA A 736 9.09 -40.67 -19.43
C ALA A 736 8.73 -40.59 -20.94
N ALA A 737 9.58 -41.10 -21.83
CA ALA A 737 9.41 -41.03 -23.29
C ALA A 737 8.57 -42.17 -23.92
N ALA A 738 8.51 -43.35 -23.27
CA ALA A 738 7.90 -44.58 -23.80
C ALA A 738 6.37 -44.55 -24.03
N VAL A 739 5.70 -43.45 -23.69
CA VAL A 739 4.24 -43.26 -23.93
C VAL A 739 3.99 -42.49 -25.24
N SER A 740 5.03 -42.01 -25.92
CA SER A 740 4.94 -41.41 -27.26
C SER A 740 5.48 -42.35 -28.35
N THR A 741 4.78 -42.47 -29.48
CA THR A 741 5.08 -43.42 -30.58
C THR A 741 6.30 -43.08 -31.44
N THR A 742 7.29 -42.35 -30.92
CA THR A 742 8.49 -41.94 -31.65
C THR A 742 9.75 -42.56 -31.04
N GLN A 743 10.48 -43.32 -31.86
CA GLN A 743 11.64 -44.15 -31.50
C GLN A 743 12.94 -43.36 -31.21
N ALA A 744 12.88 -42.05 -30.97
CA ALA A 744 14.03 -41.19 -30.71
C ALA A 744 13.89 -40.52 -29.34
N ARG A 745 15.00 -40.38 -28.60
CA ARG A 745 15.01 -39.66 -27.32
C ARG A 745 14.67 -38.20 -27.55
N GLN A 746 14.01 -37.58 -26.57
CA GLN A 746 13.72 -36.14 -26.62
C GLN A 746 14.98 -35.29 -26.47
N ASP A 747 16.00 -35.74 -25.72
CA ASP A 747 17.22 -34.96 -25.48
C ASP A 747 18.41 -35.44 -26.32
N ALA A 748 19.31 -34.51 -26.66
CA ALA A 748 20.64 -34.82 -27.19
C ALA A 748 21.62 -35.02 -26.04
N TYR A 749 22.46 -36.05 -26.12
CA TYR A 749 23.52 -36.29 -25.15
C TYR A 749 24.91 -36.13 -25.77
N SER A 750 25.75 -35.35 -25.11
CA SER A 750 27.20 -35.37 -25.31
C SER A 750 27.88 -35.84 -24.02
N VAL A 751 28.92 -36.64 -24.14
CA VAL A 751 29.73 -37.08 -23.00
C VAL A 751 31.20 -36.87 -23.33
N ILE A 752 31.87 -36.09 -22.50
CA ILE A 752 33.30 -35.82 -22.57
C ILE A 752 33.93 -36.54 -21.37
N THR A 753 34.92 -37.37 -21.60
CA THR A 753 35.76 -37.94 -20.54
C THR A 753 37.12 -37.24 -20.55
N PHE A 754 37.71 -37.00 -19.39
CA PHE A 754 39.02 -36.35 -19.32
C PHE A 754 39.98 -37.07 -18.36
N ASP A 755 41.26 -37.00 -18.68
CA ASP A 755 42.41 -37.32 -17.83
C ASP A 755 43.46 -36.20 -17.98
N HIS A 756 44.68 -36.47 -18.48
CA HIS A 756 45.59 -35.43 -18.98
C HIS A 756 45.09 -34.79 -20.29
N TYR A 757 44.17 -35.45 -21.01
CA TYR A 757 43.55 -34.95 -22.23
C TYR A 757 42.04 -35.08 -22.14
N SER A 758 41.32 -34.23 -22.87
CA SER A 758 39.86 -34.31 -22.98
C SER A 758 39.46 -35.05 -24.25
N THR A 759 38.55 -36.03 -24.12
CA THR A 759 38.08 -36.86 -25.23
C THR A 759 36.55 -36.85 -25.25
N THR A 760 35.97 -36.48 -26.39
CA THR A 760 34.51 -36.59 -26.58
C THR A 760 34.16 -38.05 -26.91
N ARG A 761 33.41 -38.71 -26.03
CA ARG A 761 32.97 -40.11 -26.18
C ARG A 761 31.60 -40.21 -26.85
N LEU A 762 30.74 -39.23 -26.63
CA LEU A 762 29.42 -39.08 -27.23
C LEU A 762 29.24 -37.61 -27.64
N GLN A 763 28.63 -37.36 -28.79
CA GLN A 763 28.36 -35.99 -29.23
C GLN A 763 26.98 -35.90 -29.88
N ASN A 764 26.11 -35.09 -29.28
CA ASN A 764 24.82 -34.72 -29.85
C ASN A 764 23.97 -35.93 -30.25
N ASP A 765 23.97 -36.98 -29.41
CA ASP A 765 23.27 -38.24 -29.69
C ASP A 765 21.82 -38.18 -29.19
N PHE A 766 20.87 -38.29 -30.14
CA PHE A 766 19.42 -38.31 -29.89
C PHE A 766 18.80 -39.71 -30.02
N THR A 767 19.59 -40.69 -30.46
CA THR A 767 19.06 -41.92 -31.08
C THR A 767 19.47 -43.19 -30.37
N SER A 768 20.60 -43.17 -29.66
CA SER A 768 21.11 -44.34 -28.96
C SER A 768 20.24 -44.68 -27.74
N THR A 769 19.98 -45.97 -27.53
CA THR A 769 19.31 -46.47 -26.32
C THR A 769 20.21 -46.32 -25.08
N THR A 770 19.64 -46.42 -23.86
CA THR A 770 20.43 -46.34 -22.61
C THR A 770 21.60 -47.35 -22.65
N ASP A 771 21.34 -48.58 -23.10
CA ASP A 771 22.37 -49.63 -23.20
C ASP A 771 23.43 -49.37 -24.29
N GLN A 772 23.06 -48.65 -25.36
CA GLN A 772 24.00 -48.24 -26.42
C GLN A 772 24.89 -47.09 -25.94
N LEU A 773 24.32 -46.07 -25.28
CA LEU A 773 25.08 -44.96 -24.71
C LEU A 773 26.12 -45.46 -23.71
N ILE A 774 25.71 -46.35 -22.80
CA ILE A 774 26.62 -46.93 -21.81
C ILE A 774 27.64 -47.84 -22.47
N GLY A 775 27.24 -48.58 -23.50
CA GLY A 775 28.17 -49.38 -24.29
C GLY A 775 29.28 -48.56 -24.95
N GLN A 776 28.99 -47.33 -25.36
CA GLN A 776 29.98 -46.42 -25.94
C GLN A 776 30.93 -45.83 -24.91
N LEU A 777 30.52 -45.74 -23.64
CA LEU A 777 31.36 -45.25 -22.54
C LEU A 777 32.29 -46.33 -21.96
N ILE A 778 32.00 -47.61 -22.21
CA ILE A 778 32.85 -48.75 -21.82
C ILE A 778 33.84 -49.07 -22.97
N PRO A 779 35.11 -49.38 -22.68
CA PRO A 779 35.79 -49.32 -21.38
C PRO A 779 36.34 -47.91 -21.07
N GLN A 780 36.78 -47.71 -19.82
CA GLN A 780 37.54 -46.53 -19.41
C GLN A 780 38.81 -46.41 -20.27
N MET A 781 39.06 -45.23 -20.85
CA MET A 781 40.21 -45.01 -21.75
C MET A 781 41.36 -44.20 -21.14
N GLY A 782 41.17 -43.59 -19.96
CA GLY A 782 42.14 -42.67 -19.35
C GLY A 782 43.09 -43.33 -18.35
N GLN A 783 44.35 -42.91 -18.35
CA GLN A 783 45.36 -43.24 -17.35
C GLN A 783 46.25 -42.02 -17.08
N GLY A 784 46.17 -41.46 -15.87
CA GLY A 784 47.00 -40.32 -15.48
C GLY A 784 46.35 -39.34 -14.51
N GLY A 785 46.87 -38.10 -14.45
CA GLY A 785 46.29 -36.97 -13.70
C GLY A 785 45.11 -36.33 -14.41
N THR A 786 44.71 -35.14 -13.95
CA THR A 786 43.51 -34.43 -14.40
C THR A 786 43.86 -33.04 -14.94
N ASP A 787 43.50 -32.75 -16.20
CA ASP A 787 43.49 -31.40 -16.78
C ASP A 787 42.05 -30.93 -16.95
N PHE A 788 41.57 -30.28 -15.90
CA PHE A 788 40.24 -29.69 -15.82
C PHE A 788 40.04 -28.52 -16.78
N GLN A 789 41.10 -27.79 -17.13
CA GLN A 789 41.03 -26.61 -17.99
C GLN A 789 40.82 -27.02 -19.45
N ALA A 790 41.48 -28.09 -19.90
CA ALA A 790 41.21 -28.70 -21.19
C ALA A 790 39.77 -29.21 -21.31
N ALA A 791 39.21 -29.77 -20.23
CA ALA A 791 37.83 -30.28 -20.20
C ALA A 791 36.80 -29.14 -20.35
N LEU A 792 37.02 -28.03 -19.64
CA LEU A 792 36.17 -26.83 -19.74
C LEU A 792 36.31 -26.12 -21.09
N ALA A 793 37.51 -26.09 -21.67
CA ALA A 793 37.74 -25.56 -23.02
C ALA A 793 37.00 -26.39 -24.10
N MET A 794 36.83 -27.69 -23.88
CA MET A 794 36.06 -28.56 -24.78
C MET A 794 34.54 -28.42 -24.58
N ALA A 795 34.10 -28.06 -23.37
CA ALA A 795 32.70 -27.87 -23.01
C ALA A 795 32.15 -26.45 -23.28
N HIS A 796 32.90 -25.57 -23.96
CA HIS A 796 32.75 -24.09 -24.04
C HIS A 796 31.47 -23.52 -24.70
N LYS A 797 30.33 -24.20 -24.59
CA LYS A 797 29.00 -23.72 -24.97
C LYS A 797 27.91 -24.00 -23.92
N ALA A 798 28.24 -24.51 -22.73
CA ALA A 798 27.25 -24.81 -21.70
C ALA A 798 26.88 -23.56 -20.88
N LEU A 799 25.58 -23.29 -20.74
CA LEU A 799 25.00 -22.14 -20.00
C LEU A 799 24.87 -22.39 -18.47
N ALA A 800 25.21 -23.58 -17.96
CA ALA A 800 25.21 -23.93 -16.54
C ALA A 800 26.29 -24.99 -16.24
N PHE A 801 26.96 -24.92 -15.08
CA PHE A 801 28.08 -25.80 -14.71
C PHE A 801 27.94 -26.36 -13.29
N HIS A 802 27.69 -27.66 -13.15
CA HIS A 802 27.68 -28.35 -11.86
C HIS A 802 28.91 -29.27 -11.76
N SER A 803 29.70 -29.14 -10.69
CA SER A 803 30.79 -30.06 -10.40
C SER A 803 30.40 -30.99 -9.25
N VAL A 804 30.49 -32.30 -9.47
CA VAL A 804 30.21 -33.29 -8.43
C VAL A 804 31.49 -34.06 -8.14
N SER A 805 31.98 -33.97 -6.90
CA SER A 805 33.06 -34.82 -6.41
C SER A 805 32.49 -36.15 -5.93
N PHE A 806 33.19 -37.23 -6.24
CA PHE A 806 32.82 -38.57 -5.80
C PHE A 806 33.94 -39.16 -4.91
N GLY A 807 33.67 -39.24 -3.61
CA GLY A 807 34.60 -39.73 -2.59
C GLY A 807 35.01 -38.67 -1.54
N THR A 808 36.06 -38.96 -0.78
CA THR A 808 36.53 -38.08 0.30
C THR A 808 37.04 -36.72 -0.23
N ASP A 809 36.60 -35.65 0.42
CA ASP A 809 36.74 -34.24 0.02
C ASP A 809 38.18 -33.67 0.05
N THR A 810 39.19 -34.53 0.16
CA THR A 810 40.58 -34.17 0.46
C THR A 810 41.32 -33.57 -0.75
N TYR A 811 40.82 -33.76 -1.97
CA TYR A 811 41.45 -33.31 -3.23
C TYR A 811 40.47 -32.59 -4.18
N SER A 812 39.34 -32.09 -3.66
CA SER A 812 38.27 -31.45 -4.45
C SER A 812 38.48 -29.96 -4.74
N ALA A 813 39.58 -29.37 -4.23
CA ALA A 813 39.88 -27.95 -4.38
C ALA A 813 39.84 -27.48 -5.85
N SER A 814 40.26 -28.33 -6.79
CA SER A 814 40.21 -28.06 -8.22
C SER A 814 38.76 -28.00 -8.73
N LEU A 815 37.88 -28.92 -8.30
CA LEU A 815 36.47 -28.97 -8.71
C LEU A 815 35.65 -27.81 -8.13
N ARG A 816 35.97 -27.38 -6.90
CA ARG A 816 35.41 -26.16 -6.31
C ARG A 816 35.90 -24.92 -7.06
N ARG A 817 37.20 -24.84 -7.35
CA ARG A 817 37.78 -23.74 -8.13
C ARG A 817 37.18 -23.67 -9.54
N MET A 818 36.82 -24.80 -10.15
CA MET A 818 36.11 -24.81 -11.43
C MET A 818 34.68 -24.27 -11.31
N ALA A 819 33.94 -24.64 -10.25
CA ALA A 819 32.62 -24.07 -10.00
C ALA A 819 32.71 -22.56 -9.74
N GLU A 820 33.72 -22.11 -8.98
CA GLU A 820 34.03 -20.70 -8.76
C GLU A 820 34.39 -19.97 -10.06
N ILE A 821 35.26 -20.53 -10.92
CA ILE A 821 35.61 -19.92 -12.20
C ILE A 821 34.40 -19.88 -13.14
N ALA A 822 33.60 -20.95 -13.18
CA ALA A 822 32.36 -20.97 -13.96
C ALA A 822 31.34 -19.94 -13.44
N HIS A 823 31.31 -19.73 -12.12
CA HIS A 823 30.54 -18.66 -11.48
C HIS A 823 31.07 -17.27 -11.87
N GLU A 824 32.38 -17.02 -11.79
CA GLU A 824 33.03 -15.77 -12.19
C GLU A 824 32.76 -15.45 -13.67
N VAL A 825 32.78 -16.46 -14.54
CA VAL A 825 32.45 -16.34 -15.98
C VAL A 825 30.95 -16.11 -16.19
N PHE A 826 30.08 -16.80 -15.46
CA PHE A 826 28.63 -16.57 -15.50
C PHE A 826 28.25 -15.16 -15.03
N ALA A 827 28.90 -14.65 -13.99
CA ALA A 827 28.69 -13.31 -13.44
C ALA A 827 29.22 -12.20 -14.36
N SER A 828 30.23 -12.49 -15.20
CA SER A 828 30.84 -11.51 -16.11
C SER A 828 30.30 -11.56 -17.56
N ALA A 829 29.50 -12.57 -17.90
CA ALA A 829 28.82 -12.65 -19.19
C ALA A 829 27.68 -11.60 -19.28
N PRO A 830 27.40 -11.01 -20.46
CA PRO A 830 26.27 -10.09 -20.62
C PRO A 830 24.96 -10.83 -20.35
N GLN A 831 24.34 -10.55 -19.21
CA GLN A 831 23.11 -11.20 -18.76
C GLN A 831 21.87 -10.49 -19.32
N ASP A 832 20.91 -11.28 -19.78
CA ASP A 832 19.54 -10.80 -20.03
C ASP A 832 18.75 -10.83 -18.70
N VAL A 833 17.74 -9.98 -18.57
CA VAL A 833 17.02 -9.71 -17.30
C VAL A 833 16.38 -10.97 -16.68
N LEU A 834 16.09 -11.99 -17.50
CA LEU A 834 15.52 -13.27 -17.08
C LEU A 834 16.54 -14.25 -16.47
N THR A 835 17.84 -14.11 -16.79
CA THR A 835 18.89 -15.00 -16.27
C THR A 835 19.41 -14.54 -14.91
N ALA A 836 19.37 -13.24 -14.63
CA ALA A 836 19.74 -12.65 -13.34
C ALA A 836 18.74 -13.02 -12.21
N ALA A 837 17.48 -13.30 -12.56
CA ALA A 837 16.42 -13.68 -11.61
C ALA A 837 16.48 -15.16 -11.17
N ARG A 838 17.28 -16.01 -11.84
CA ARG A 838 17.36 -17.46 -11.58
C ARG A 838 18.40 -17.87 -10.52
N GLY A 839 19.11 -16.92 -9.93
CA GLY A 839 20.29 -17.24 -9.11
C GLY A 839 21.40 -17.90 -9.92
N ASN A 840 22.56 -18.10 -9.31
CA ASN A 840 23.70 -18.73 -9.99
C ASN A 840 23.47 -20.26 -10.12
N PRO A 841 23.42 -20.82 -11.34
CA PRO A 841 23.22 -22.27 -11.54
C PRO A 841 24.52 -23.07 -11.41
N CYS A 842 25.62 -22.45 -10.96
CA CYS A 842 26.90 -23.12 -10.81
C CYS A 842 27.13 -23.52 -9.35
N ALA A 843 27.12 -24.83 -9.08
CA ALA A 843 27.28 -25.38 -7.73
C ALA A 843 28.29 -26.54 -7.71
N TYR A 844 28.90 -26.76 -6.54
CA TYR A 844 29.73 -27.93 -6.24
C TYR A 844 28.98 -28.83 -5.24
N THR A 845 28.94 -30.13 -5.50
CA THR A 845 28.36 -31.10 -4.56
C THR A 845 29.33 -32.25 -4.33
N ASN A 846 29.46 -32.70 -3.08
CA ASN A 846 30.25 -33.89 -2.78
C ASN A 846 29.34 -35.08 -2.49
N ALA A 847 29.41 -36.12 -3.31
CA ALA A 847 28.69 -37.38 -3.12
C ALA A 847 29.65 -38.43 -2.54
N ILE A 848 29.37 -38.89 -1.32
CA ILE A 848 30.27 -39.80 -0.58
C ILE A 848 30.07 -41.25 -1.03
N ASP A 849 28.88 -41.60 -1.54
CA ASP A 849 28.55 -42.93 -2.03
C ASP A 849 27.63 -42.89 -3.27
N SER A 850 27.41 -44.06 -3.86
CA SER A 850 26.65 -44.21 -5.10
C SER A 850 25.15 -43.97 -4.94
N ILE A 851 24.62 -43.99 -3.72
CA ILE A 851 23.20 -43.68 -3.42
C ILE A 851 23.04 -42.16 -3.38
N GLN A 852 23.90 -41.47 -2.62
CA GLN A 852 23.94 -40.01 -2.58
C GLN A 852 24.22 -39.40 -3.95
N LEU A 853 25.09 -40.01 -4.76
CA LEU A 853 25.34 -39.56 -6.13
C LEU A 853 24.06 -39.61 -6.99
N ALA A 854 23.28 -40.69 -6.88
CA ALA A 854 22.01 -40.81 -7.60
C ALA A 854 20.96 -39.79 -7.10
N ASP A 855 20.88 -39.57 -5.79
CA ASP A 855 19.99 -38.58 -5.19
C ASP A 855 20.40 -37.14 -5.54
N THR A 856 21.69 -36.83 -5.62
CA THR A 856 22.21 -35.52 -6.08
C THR A 856 21.80 -35.24 -7.53
N PHE A 857 21.95 -36.20 -8.46
CA PHE A 857 21.51 -36.02 -9.85
C PHE A 857 19.98 -35.86 -9.98
N LEU A 858 19.21 -36.42 -9.04
CA LEU A 858 17.75 -36.26 -8.97
C LEU A 858 17.34 -34.95 -8.27
N GLY A 859 18.09 -34.50 -7.27
CA GLY A 859 17.89 -33.26 -6.52
C GLY A 859 18.26 -32.01 -7.33
N ILE A 860 19.30 -32.07 -8.17
CA ILE A 860 19.65 -31.00 -9.12
C ILE A 860 18.50 -30.75 -10.13
N ALA A 861 17.70 -31.78 -10.44
CA ALA A 861 16.48 -31.62 -11.24
C ALA A 861 15.31 -30.98 -10.47
N ASN A 862 15.38 -30.88 -9.13
CA ASN A 862 14.32 -30.43 -8.23
C ASN A 862 14.66 -29.12 -7.45
N SER A 863 15.87 -28.57 -7.58
CA SER A 863 16.43 -27.52 -6.71
C SER A 863 16.03 -26.07 -7.06
N LEU A 864 14.74 -25.78 -7.27
CA LEU A 864 14.23 -24.40 -7.36
C LEU A 864 13.24 -24.11 -6.21
N GLN A 865 13.65 -24.40 -4.97
CA GLN A 865 12.87 -24.05 -3.78
C GLN A 865 13.02 -22.55 -3.45
N LYS A 866 11.97 -21.92 -2.92
CA LYS A 866 12.08 -20.61 -2.27
C LYS A 866 12.62 -20.81 -0.84
N PRO A 867 13.58 -20.00 -0.37
CA PRO A 867 14.00 -20.02 1.04
C PRO A 867 12.84 -19.58 1.96
N ARG A 868 12.63 -20.29 3.08
CA ARG A 868 11.61 -19.93 4.09
C ARG A 868 12.13 -18.82 5.02
N ALA A 869 11.27 -17.85 5.33
CA ALA A 869 11.53 -16.78 6.29
C ALA A 869 10.26 -16.46 7.09
N SER A 870 10.41 -16.08 8.35
CA SER A 870 9.30 -15.71 9.25
C SER A 870 9.68 -14.52 10.13
N LEU A 871 8.68 -13.74 10.54
CA LEU A 871 8.84 -12.77 11.63
C LEU A 871 8.53 -13.46 12.96
N MET A 872 9.36 -13.24 13.97
CA MET A 872 9.22 -13.84 15.30
C MET A 872 9.38 -12.79 16.40
N ASN A 873 8.54 -12.86 17.44
CA ASN A 873 8.71 -12.07 18.66
C ASN A 873 9.73 -12.76 19.59
N GLN A 874 10.64 -11.98 20.20
CA GLN A 874 11.66 -12.47 21.13
C GLN A 874 11.09 -13.22 22.36
N TYR A 875 9.86 -12.91 22.79
CA TYR A 875 9.20 -13.56 23.92
C TYR A 875 8.29 -14.74 23.51
N GLY A 876 8.08 -14.94 22.20
CA GLY A 876 7.14 -15.92 21.65
C GLY A 876 5.71 -15.39 21.56
N SER A 877 4.82 -16.16 20.92
CA SER A 877 3.46 -15.69 20.62
C SER A 877 2.51 -15.69 21.84
N GLY A 878 2.86 -16.36 22.94
CA GLY A 878 1.99 -16.52 24.12
C GLY A 878 2.66 -16.11 25.43
N GLY A 879 2.90 -14.80 25.58
CA GLY A 879 3.33 -14.18 26.84
C GLY A 879 2.20 -14.06 27.84
#